data_AF-A0A2N1HIU2-F1
#
_entry.id   AF-A0A2N1HIU2-F1
#
_cell.length_a   1.000
_cell.length_b   1.000
_cell.length_c   1.000
_cell.angle_alpha   90.00
_cell.angle_beta   90.00
_cell.angle_gamma   90.00
#
_symmetry.space_group_name_H-M   'P 1'
#
loop_
_entity.id
_entity.type
_entity.pdbx_description
1 polymer ?
#
loop_
_entity_poly.entity_id
_entity_poly.type
_entity_poly.pdbx_seq_one_letter_code
_entity_poly.pdbx_strand_id
1 'polypeptide(L)'
;MKNFKLSLIAIVVLSTTLAGCNGSDKSLEITPKKAESVTASSALRNMAIDSGNTISSPDGVNVPGGEGINNLIDGNDGSKFLSFSDSVSVEFSAAKPYALKGYALISGNDAPERDPAEWTVEGSGDGTIWVEIDSRSGQTFGSRGEKRTFEMLTNEVEYQHYRFSFANNPATAAGIFQLAEIELTVVADAPLVDFASNISRAEIGENVQFWDRSLANPTGWQWTFEDGEPATSTNRNPAVTFTSLGAKSVTLVASNDKGSNEKVQEQVVHIWDSQNPWAGYVKPTVTLVAHKPEHEGQIAFSRVMPDIEAVIHDISLQIVKVLYKDVAEAPLFKTVTFETDEYDFPAAKSGTDEDMILMMDVAHLANKAAEGDDALRDEVIGMLWHELTHGYNNSPNSGEYATGDEYHSYLESLANYMRIKAGFHESRRVGIKWVDNWNVDAYEQTSFFLEWVANSHRSVDFIYLFNKAAGDLKEWSFDAAFKSIFGEDKGVSVFWQEYHDAQGIEPPYPTPVDGYRNFAVDEGVSISTNATTVIIPDWDAYEGEDKLIDNNVTKKFNAFIEGTWWLEEHASHLFPINDITNVEVTFELPDAIVLHKYSVTTGNDNPQRDPTLWTISGSVDGEVWTQLDSDNYPSDPERLITFHYDIDDAVTAYKYYQFVFENTQPAGDSIGGDNGRLVQIGEIALLTEE
;
A
#
# COMPACT_ATOMS: atom_id res chain seq x y z
N MET A 1 -43.67 27.99 43.82
CA MET A 1 -43.04 29.34 43.84
C MET A 1 -41.53 29.11 43.92
N LYS A 2 -40.65 29.46 42.99
CA LYS A 2 -40.66 30.46 41.90
C LYS A 2 -39.87 29.92 40.68
N ASN A 3 -40.52 30.00 39.52
CA ASN A 3 -40.08 30.35 38.15
C ASN A 3 -38.67 30.01 37.61
N PHE A 4 -38.65 29.02 36.69
CA PHE A 4 -38.19 29.01 35.28
C PHE A 4 -37.17 30.05 34.75
N LYS A 5 -36.14 29.58 34.00
CA LYS A 5 -36.13 29.45 32.52
C LYS A 5 -34.85 28.80 31.93
N LEU A 6 -35.09 27.86 30.98
CA LEU A 6 -34.40 27.48 29.70
C LEU A 6 -32.86 27.36 29.60
N SER A 7 -32.26 26.48 28.80
CA SER A 7 -32.69 25.38 27.91
C SER A 7 -31.46 24.49 27.64
N LEU A 8 -31.68 23.19 27.45
CA LEU A 8 -30.71 22.10 27.56
C LEU A 8 -29.91 21.82 26.27
N ILE A 9 -28.64 21.45 26.48
CA ILE A 9 -27.66 20.87 25.57
C ILE A 9 -27.86 19.34 25.47
N ALA A 10 -27.42 18.77 24.34
CA ALA A 10 -27.34 17.35 23.99
C ALA A 10 -26.70 16.43 25.06
N ILE A 11 -27.20 15.20 25.20
CA ILE A 11 -26.49 14.09 25.88
C ILE A 11 -26.82 12.73 25.23
N VAL A 12 -25.74 12.04 24.85
CA VAL A 12 -25.59 10.60 24.58
C VAL A 12 -25.70 9.79 25.87
N VAL A 13 -26.36 8.62 25.88
CA VAL A 13 -26.08 7.58 26.90
C VAL A 13 -26.13 6.18 26.29
N LEU A 14 -24.98 5.50 26.40
CA LEU A 14 -24.77 4.05 26.26
C LEU A 14 -25.51 3.26 27.36
N SER A 15 -25.93 2.03 27.04
CA SER A 15 -26.00 0.95 28.05
C SER A 15 -25.67 -0.41 27.42
N THR A 16 -24.66 -1.07 27.95
CA THR A 16 -24.25 -2.46 27.65
C THR A 16 -24.74 -3.41 28.74
N THR A 17 -25.10 -4.64 28.37
CA THR A 17 -24.86 -5.88 29.15
C THR A 17 -24.78 -7.09 28.18
N LEU A 18 -23.96 -8.08 28.54
CA LEU A 18 -23.37 -9.15 27.72
C LEU A 18 -24.04 -10.54 27.85
N ALA A 19 -23.71 -11.41 26.87
CA ALA A 19 -23.68 -12.90 26.82
C ALA A 19 -25.01 -13.67 26.61
N GLY A 20 -25.14 -14.70 25.75
CA GLY A 20 -24.25 -15.39 24.80
C GLY A 20 -24.93 -16.66 24.21
N CYS A 21 -24.34 -17.20 23.12
CA CYS A 21 -24.44 -18.56 22.52
C CYS A 21 -25.64 -19.03 21.62
N ASN A 22 -25.27 -19.33 20.36
CA ASN A 22 -25.64 -20.42 19.42
C ASN A 22 -27.10 -20.77 19.03
N GLY A 23 -27.33 -20.85 17.69
CA GLY A 23 -28.09 -21.94 17.07
C GLY A 23 -29.20 -21.59 16.06
N SER A 24 -28.89 -21.73 14.76
CA SER A 24 -29.74 -22.20 13.64
C SER A 24 -31.19 -21.71 13.46
N ASP A 25 -31.39 -20.98 12.35
CA ASP A 25 -32.38 -21.21 11.28
C ASP A 25 -33.90 -21.09 11.58
N LYS A 26 -34.56 -20.08 10.95
CA LYS A 26 -35.83 -20.14 10.19
C LYS A 26 -36.52 -18.78 10.06
N SER A 27 -36.65 -18.34 8.80
CA SER A 27 -37.76 -17.60 8.19
C SER A 27 -38.61 -16.65 9.07
N LEU A 28 -38.46 -15.34 8.85
CA LEU A 28 -39.53 -14.38 9.07
C LEU A 28 -39.82 -13.65 7.76
N GLU A 29 -40.96 -14.00 7.16
CA GLU A 29 -41.59 -13.28 6.06
C GLU A 29 -41.80 -11.81 6.44
N ILE A 30 -41.06 -10.91 5.79
CA ILE A 30 -41.43 -9.50 5.77
C ILE A 30 -42.47 -9.33 4.68
N THR A 31 -43.74 -9.29 5.07
CA THR A 31 -44.83 -8.90 4.18
C THR A 31 -44.56 -7.48 3.67
N PRO A 32 -44.56 -7.20 2.35
CA PRO A 32 -44.38 -5.84 1.85
C PRO A 32 -45.53 -4.98 2.36
N LYS A 33 -45.20 -3.96 3.15
CA LYS A 33 -46.11 -2.89 3.51
C LYS A 33 -46.51 -2.23 2.19
N LYS A 34 -47.80 -2.34 1.85
CA LYS A 34 -48.44 -1.71 0.69
C LYS A 34 -47.93 -0.28 0.55
N ALA A 35 -47.18 -0.02 -0.52
CA ALA A 35 -46.67 1.30 -0.86
C ALA A 35 -47.86 2.25 -1.04
N GLU A 36 -47.90 3.31 -0.25
CA GLU A 36 -48.61 4.51 -0.63
C GLU A 36 -47.94 5.05 -1.89
N SER A 37 -48.77 5.46 -2.84
CA SER A 37 -48.38 5.89 -4.18
C SER A 37 -47.47 7.11 -4.13
N VAL A 38 -46.15 6.89 -4.26
CA VAL A 38 -45.23 7.91 -4.73
C VAL A 38 -45.32 7.90 -6.25
N THR A 39 -45.88 8.97 -6.79
CA THR A 39 -45.90 9.29 -8.22
C THR A 39 -44.50 9.14 -8.82
N ALA A 40 -44.40 8.53 -10.01
CA ALA A 40 -43.17 8.21 -10.72
C ALA A 40 -42.07 9.27 -10.54
N SER A 41 -40.92 8.86 -9.97
CA SER A 41 -39.72 9.69 -9.92
C SER A 41 -39.36 10.09 -11.35
N SER A 42 -39.43 11.39 -11.66
CA SER A 42 -38.87 11.93 -12.88
C SER A 42 -37.37 11.64 -12.89
N ALA A 43 -36.88 10.98 -13.93
CA ALA A 43 -35.45 10.76 -14.10
C ALA A 43 -34.76 12.10 -14.33
N LEU A 44 -33.79 12.44 -13.49
CA LEU A 44 -33.03 13.69 -13.61
C LEU A 44 -31.70 13.42 -14.31
N ARG A 45 -31.23 14.37 -15.12
CA ARG A 45 -29.95 14.31 -15.83
C ARG A 45 -29.31 15.69 -15.95
N ASN A 46 -28.00 15.73 -16.14
CA ASN A 46 -27.28 16.95 -16.53
C ASN A 46 -27.52 17.20 -18.04
N MET A 47 -28.16 18.32 -18.39
CA MET A 47 -28.30 18.73 -19.80
C MET A 47 -27.11 19.52 -20.33
N ALA A 48 -26.21 20.01 -19.48
CA ALA A 48 -25.13 20.89 -19.90
C ALA A 48 -24.26 20.26 -21.01
N ILE A 49 -24.05 18.95 -20.91
CA ILE A 49 -23.24 18.12 -21.82
C ILE A 49 -24.00 17.62 -23.07
N ASP A 50 -25.27 17.97 -23.26
CA ASP A 50 -26.00 17.49 -24.43
C ASP A 50 -25.43 18.09 -25.73
N SER A 51 -25.35 17.26 -26.76
CA SER A 51 -24.98 17.71 -28.10
C SER A 51 -25.92 18.81 -28.61
N GLY A 52 -25.34 19.88 -29.16
CA GLY A 52 -26.09 20.99 -29.75
C GLY A 52 -26.39 22.15 -28.80
N ASN A 53 -26.03 22.03 -27.52
CA ASN A 53 -26.03 23.15 -26.59
C ASN A 53 -24.81 24.05 -26.81
N THR A 54 -24.94 25.33 -26.44
CA THR A 54 -23.83 26.29 -26.55
C THR A 54 -23.66 27.08 -25.26
N ILE A 55 -22.42 27.43 -24.94
CA ILE A 55 -22.07 28.27 -23.80
C ILE A 55 -21.26 29.49 -24.26
N SER A 56 -21.48 30.63 -23.61
CA SER A 56 -20.74 31.87 -23.89
C SER A 56 -20.70 32.78 -22.66
N SER A 57 -19.77 33.72 -22.62
CA SER A 57 -19.71 34.76 -21.58
C SER A 57 -19.95 36.11 -22.26
N PRO A 58 -21.07 36.81 -21.98
CA PRO A 58 -21.36 38.11 -22.60
C PRO A 58 -20.38 39.22 -22.15
N ASP A 59 -19.66 39.01 -21.05
CA ASP A 59 -18.81 40.03 -20.43
C ASP A 59 -17.48 40.29 -21.17
N GLY A 60 -17.16 39.50 -22.21
CA GLY A 60 -15.90 39.67 -22.96
C GLY A 60 -14.64 39.44 -22.11
N VAL A 61 -14.68 38.42 -21.25
CA VAL A 61 -13.63 38.12 -20.27
C VAL A 61 -12.32 37.65 -20.92
N ASN A 62 -11.21 38.01 -20.28
CA ASN A 62 -9.88 37.53 -20.65
C ASN A 62 -9.58 36.20 -19.96
N VAL A 63 -9.21 35.19 -20.74
CA VAL A 63 -8.99 33.81 -20.29
C VAL A 63 -7.61 33.32 -20.75
N PRO A 64 -6.91 32.48 -19.98
CA PRO A 64 -5.68 31.85 -20.46
C PRO A 64 -6.00 30.73 -21.47
N GLY A 65 -5.00 30.35 -22.27
CA GLY A 65 -5.15 29.27 -23.24
C GLY A 65 -5.42 27.94 -22.56
N GLY A 66 -6.44 27.21 -23.03
CA GLY A 66 -6.81 25.90 -22.47
C GLY A 66 -7.82 25.92 -21.31
N GLU A 67 -8.10 27.10 -20.72
CA GLU A 67 -9.06 27.27 -19.61
C GLU A 67 -10.26 28.12 -20.04
N GLY A 68 -10.75 27.86 -21.26
CA GLY A 68 -11.86 28.59 -21.86
C GLY A 68 -13.22 28.16 -21.32
N ILE A 69 -14.27 28.91 -21.67
CA ILE A 69 -15.61 28.71 -21.10
C ILE A 69 -16.25 27.34 -21.41
N ASN A 70 -15.81 26.67 -22.49
CA ASN A 70 -16.31 25.34 -22.83
C ASN A 70 -15.98 24.29 -21.77
N ASN A 71 -14.96 24.53 -20.94
CA ASN A 71 -14.59 23.66 -19.84
C ASN A 71 -15.70 23.57 -18.78
N LEU A 72 -16.63 24.54 -18.72
CA LEU A 72 -17.75 24.50 -17.77
C LEU A 72 -18.84 23.49 -18.11
N ILE A 73 -18.81 22.90 -19.31
CA ILE A 73 -19.85 21.97 -19.79
C ILE A 73 -19.26 20.76 -20.56
N ASP A 74 -17.98 20.45 -20.33
CA ASP A 74 -17.30 19.36 -21.04
C ASP A 74 -17.44 18.00 -20.32
N GLY A 75 -18.02 17.99 -19.11
CA GLY A 75 -18.20 16.80 -18.30
C GLY A 75 -16.91 16.30 -17.65
N ASN A 76 -15.86 17.13 -17.61
CA ASN A 76 -14.56 16.83 -17.03
C ASN A 76 -14.25 17.79 -15.88
N ASP A 77 -14.46 17.33 -14.65
CA ASP A 77 -14.20 18.10 -13.43
C ASP A 77 -12.71 18.39 -13.15
N GLY A 78 -11.80 17.79 -13.93
CA GLY A 78 -10.37 18.10 -13.91
C GLY A 78 -9.98 19.30 -14.79
N SER A 79 -10.86 19.71 -15.72
CA SER A 79 -10.68 20.94 -16.51
C SER A 79 -11.29 22.13 -15.76
N LYS A 80 -10.90 23.37 -16.13
CA LYS A 80 -11.52 24.56 -15.54
C LYS A 80 -11.63 25.72 -16.49
N PHE A 81 -12.63 26.55 -16.26
CA PHE A 81 -12.70 27.89 -16.81
C PHE A 81 -12.07 28.87 -15.84
N LEU A 82 -11.17 29.73 -16.33
CA LEU A 82 -10.54 30.80 -15.57
C LEU A 82 -10.71 32.14 -16.27
N SER A 83 -11.08 33.16 -15.50
CA SER A 83 -11.22 34.54 -15.96
C SER A 83 -10.42 35.49 -15.07
N PHE A 84 -9.72 36.45 -15.66
CA PHE A 84 -9.05 37.54 -14.93
C PHE A 84 -10.02 38.67 -14.52
N SER A 85 -11.19 38.29 -13.99
CA SER A 85 -12.22 39.15 -13.41
C SER A 85 -12.73 38.49 -12.13
N ASP A 86 -13.16 39.28 -11.14
CA ASP A 86 -13.78 38.78 -9.90
C ASP A 86 -15.27 38.45 -10.05
N SER A 87 -15.83 38.76 -11.21
CA SER A 87 -17.22 38.51 -11.58
C SER A 87 -17.32 38.10 -13.05
N VAL A 88 -18.18 37.13 -13.34
CA VAL A 88 -18.38 36.58 -14.68
C VAL A 88 -19.82 36.15 -14.86
N SER A 89 -20.40 36.52 -16.00
CA SER A 89 -21.66 35.99 -16.49
C SER A 89 -21.42 34.86 -17.49
N VAL A 90 -22.19 33.79 -17.35
CA VAL A 90 -22.18 32.61 -18.20
C VAL A 90 -23.58 32.43 -18.76
N GLU A 91 -23.72 32.44 -20.07
CA GLU A 91 -24.96 32.18 -20.79
C GLU A 91 -24.90 30.82 -21.48
N PHE A 92 -25.83 29.96 -21.09
CA PHE A 92 -26.05 28.64 -21.66
C PHE A 92 -27.32 28.65 -22.51
N SER A 93 -27.24 28.09 -23.72
CA SER A 93 -28.38 27.92 -24.63
C SER A 93 -28.58 26.46 -24.95
N ALA A 94 -29.73 25.94 -24.55
CA ALA A 94 -30.14 24.57 -24.82
C ALA A 94 -30.71 24.43 -26.24
N ALA A 95 -30.56 23.26 -26.84
CA ALA A 95 -31.12 22.93 -28.15
C ALA A 95 -32.66 23.06 -28.20
N LYS A 96 -33.32 22.96 -27.03
CA LYS A 96 -34.75 23.20 -26.83
C LYS A 96 -35.03 23.70 -25.40
N PRO A 97 -36.23 24.25 -25.12
CA PRO A 97 -36.60 24.64 -23.78
C PRO A 97 -36.67 23.45 -22.80
N TYR A 98 -36.22 23.68 -21.56
CA TYR A 98 -36.37 22.75 -20.43
C TYR A 98 -36.79 23.50 -19.18
N ALA A 99 -37.42 22.84 -18.21
CA ALA A 99 -37.56 23.37 -16.85
C ALA A 99 -36.37 22.90 -15.99
N LEU A 100 -35.54 23.84 -15.54
CA LEU A 100 -34.41 23.54 -14.67
C LEU A 100 -34.91 23.04 -13.30
N LYS A 101 -34.49 21.85 -12.90
CA LYS A 101 -34.82 21.22 -11.60
C LYS A 101 -33.72 21.40 -10.55
N GLY A 102 -32.58 21.94 -10.94
CA GLY A 102 -31.47 22.31 -10.08
C GLY A 102 -30.21 22.52 -10.90
N TYR A 103 -29.12 22.86 -10.22
CA TYR A 103 -27.80 22.94 -10.83
C TYR A 103 -26.72 22.53 -9.82
N ALA A 104 -25.57 22.12 -10.31
CA ALA A 104 -24.39 21.89 -9.50
C ALA A 104 -23.20 22.70 -10.02
N LEU A 105 -22.34 23.12 -9.11
CA LEU A 105 -21.11 23.85 -9.41
C LEU A 105 -19.95 23.05 -8.82
N ILE A 106 -18.87 22.85 -9.59
CA ILE A 106 -17.66 22.18 -9.11
C ILE A 106 -16.52 23.20 -8.99
N SER A 107 -15.90 23.30 -7.83
CA SER A 107 -14.76 24.22 -7.63
C SER A 107 -13.56 23.80 -8.51
N GLY A 108 -12.79 24.78 -8.99
CA GLY A 108 -11.57 24.51 -9.77
C GLY A 108 -10.47 23.79 -8.96
N ASN A 109 -9.23 23.85 -9.45
CA ASN A 109 -8.08 23.21 -8.77
C ASN A 109 -6.99 24.17 -8.27
N ASP A 110 -6.96 25.46 -8.66
CA ASP A 110 -5.95 26.42 -8.15
C ASP A 110 -6.16 26.92 -6.71
N ALA A 111 -7.05 27.90 -6.48
CA ALA A 111 -7.11 28.64 -5.21
C ALA A 111 -8.55 28.97 -4.72
N PRO A 112 -8.91 28.75 -3.44
CA PRO A 112 -10.27 28.95 -2.93
C PRO A 112 -10.85 30.36 -3.12
N GLU A 113 -10.01 31.40 -3.06
CA GLU A 113 -10.45 32.78 -3.17
C GLU A 113 -10.99 33.18 -4.56
N ARG A 114 -10.80 32.31 -5.55
CA ARG A 114 -11.27 32.46 -6.94
C ARG A 114 -12.61 31.77 -7.20
N ASP A 115 -13.14 31.04 -6.21
CA ASP A 115 -14.41 30.31 -6.36
C ASP A 115 -15.60 31.28 -6.24
N PRO A 116 -16.74 31.01 -6.92
CA PRO A 116 -17.95 31.81 -6.76
C PRO A 116 -18.46 31.74 -5.31
N ALA A 117 -18.80 32.91 -4.75
CA ALA A 117 -19.45 33.00 -3.45
C ALA A 117 -20.90 33.48 -3.56
N GLU A 118 -21.23 34.19 -4.64
CA GLU A 118 -22.54 34.76 -4.90
C GLU A 118 -22.90 34.58 -6.37
N TRP A 119 -24.17 34.30 -6.66
CA TRP A 119 -24.67 34.29 -8.03
C TRP A 119 -26.18 34.42 -8.14
N THR A 120 -26.62 34.92 -9.29
CA THR A 120 -28.01 34.88 -9.74
C THR A 120 -28.15 33.93 -10.92
N VAL A 121 -29.25 33.17 -10.94
CA VAL A 121 -29.62 32.30 -12.06
C VAL A 121 -30.88 32.87 -12.69
N GLU A 122 -30.84 33.10 -14.00
CA GLU A 122 -31.94 33.65 -14.77
C GLU A 122 -32.30 32.73 -15.94
N GLY A 123 -33.58 32.65 -16.27
CA GLY A 123 -34.10 31.94 -17.45
C GLY A 123 -34.63 32.92 -18.51
N SER A 124 -34.45 32.59 -19.78
CA SER A 124 -35.03 33.32 -20.92
C SER A 124 -35.52 32.40 -22.02
N GLY A 125 -36.65 32.76 -22.63
CA GLY A 125 -37.21 32.07 -23.80
C GLY A 125 -36.65 32.57 -25.12
N ASP A 126 -36.11 33.79 -25.17
CA ASP A 126 -35.65 34.46 -26.40
C ASP A 126 -34.21 34.98 -26.35
N GLY A 127 -33.54 34.82 -25.21
CA GLY A 127 -32.17 35.30 -24.95
C GLY A 127 -32.08 36.80 -24.66
N THR A 128 -33.21 37.52 -24.62
CA THR A 128 -33.25 38.98 -24.43
C THR A 128 -34.01 39.40 -23.18
N ILE A 129 -35.12 38.72 -22.85
CA ILE A 129 -35.90 38.98 -21.64
C ILE A 129 -35.57 37.89 -20.62
N TRP A 130 -34.97 38.30 -19.51
CA TRP A 130 -34.48 37.41 -18.46
C TRP A 130 -35.34 37.49 -17.20
N VAL A 131 -35.59 36.34 -16.58
CA VAL A 131 -36.35 36.21 -15.35
C VAL A 131 -35.47 35.50 -14.32
N GLU A 132 -35.23 36.12 -13.17
CA GLU A 132 -34.54 35.47 -12.06
C GLU A 132 -35.34 34.25 -11.58
N ILE A 133 -34.66 33.10 -11.51
CA ILE A 133 -35.23 31.82 -11.05
C ILE A 133 -34.55 31.30 -9.78
N ASP A 134 -33.31 31.71 -9.48
CA ASP A 134 -32.63 31.43 -8.21
C ASP A 134 -31.58 32.50 -7.90
N SER A 135 -31.22 32.64 -6.62
CA SER A 135 -30.09 33.47 -6.20
C SER A 135 -29.45 32.93 -4.93
N ARG A 136 -28.11 32.97 -4.89
CA ARG A 136 -27.29 32.46 -3.79
C ARG A 136 -26.28 33.52 -3.37
N SER A 137 -26.00 33.54 -2.07
CA SER A 137 -24.97 34.40 -1.49
C SER A 137 -24.26 33.69 -0.34
N GLY A 138 -23.05 34.16 -0.02
CA GLY A 138 -22.24 33.66 1.09
C GLY A 138 -21.88 32.17 0.98
N GLN A 139 -21.76 31.64 -0.24
CA GLN A 139 -21.37 30.25 -0.48
C GLN A 139 -19.85 30.08 -0.41
N THR A 140 -19.43 28.88 -0.01
CA THR A 140 -18.01 28.47 0.04
C THR A 140 -17.87 27.03 -0.45
N PHE A 141 -16.66 26.65 -0.84
CA PHE A 141 -16.26 25.26 -1.11
C PHE A 141 -15.21 24.89 -0.06
N GLY A 142 -15.41 23.77 0.63
CA GLY A 142 -14.52 23.23 1.65
C GLY A 142 -13.29 22.52 1.10
N SER A 143 -13.30 22.08 -0.17
CA SER A 143 -12.15 21.47 -0.85
C SER A 143 -12.11 21.78 -2.35
N ARG A 144 -10.99 21.46 -3.02
CA ARG A 144 -10.87 21.60 -4.48
C ARG A 144 -11.54 20.43 -5.20
N GLY A 145 -12.14 20.69 -6.37
CA GLY A 145 -12.98 19.72 -7.06
C GLY A 145 -14.29 19.40 -6.34
N GLU A 146 -14.69 20.20 -5.33
CA GLU A 146 -15.92 19.94 -4.59
C GLU A 146 -17.15 20.29 -5.42
N LYS A 147 -18.04 19.31 -5.61
CA LYS A 147 -19.36 19.50 -6.22
C LYS A 147 -20.37 19.97 -5.19
N ARG A 148 -20.98 21.15 -5.42
CA ARG A 148 -22.11 21.67 -4.63
C ARG A 148 -23.38 21.72 -5.47
N THR A 149 -24.46 21.12 -4.97
CA THR A 149 -25.75 21.00 -5.66
C THR A 149 -26.81 21.89 -5.04
N PHE A 150 -27.62 22.54 -5.89
CA PHE A 150 -28.69 23.46 -5.52
C PHE A 150 -30.00 23.02 -6.19
N GLU A 151 -30.94 22.53 -5.40
CA GLU A 151 -32.20 21.97 -5.89
C GLU A 151 -33.26 23.05 -6.16
N MET A 152 -34.02 22.84 -7.24
CA MET A 152 -35.13 23.69 -7.71
C MET A 152 -36.30 22.81 -8.19
N LEU A 153 -36.59 21.70 -7.50
CA LEU A 153 -37.48 20.64 -7.98
C LEU A 153 -38.92 21.11 -8.32
N THR A 154 -39.37 22.21 -7.73
CA THR A 154 -40.70 22.79 -7.95
C THR A 154 -40.77 23.77 -9.13
N ASN A 155 -39.64 24.08 -9.77
CA ASN A 155 -39.63 24.95 -10.95
C ASN A 155 -40.20 24.21 -12.15
N GLU A 156 -41.29 24.74 -12.73
CA GLU A 156 -41.98 24.14 -13.89
C GLU A 156 -41.89 25.02 -15.15
N VAL A 157 -41.23 26.18 -15.07
CA VAL A 157 -41.15 27.09 -16.23
C VAL A 157 -40.00 26.68 -17.12
N GLU A 158 -40.30 26.45 -18.40
CA GLU A 158 -39.30 26.08 -19.39
C GLU A 158 -38.63 27.29 -20.01
N TYR A 159 -37.30 27.27 -20.06
CA TYR A 159 -36.47 28.27 -20.72
C TYR A 159 -35.49 27.59 -21.67
N GLN A 160 -35.19 28.26 -22.78
CA GLN A 160 -34.17 27.81 -23.73
C GLN A 160 -32.78 28.33 -23.36
N HIS A 161 -32.73 29.52 -22.73
CA HIS A 161 -31.49 30.17 -22.34
C HIS A 161 -31.44 30.33 -20.82
N TYR A 162 -30.26 30.14 -20.26
CA TYR A 162 -29.96 30.26 -18.84
C TYR A 162 -28.75 31.16 -18.65
N ARG A 163 -28.81 32.10 -17.71
CA ARG A 163 -27.68 32.95 -17.36
C ARG A 163 -27.33 32.78 -15.89
N PHE A 164 -26.07 32.54 -15.62
CA PHE A 164 -25.49 32.62 -14.29
C PHE A 164 -24.63 33.87 -14.23
N SER A 165 -24.87 34.75 -13.26
CA SER A 165 -23.98 35.89 -13.01
C SER A 165 -23.27 35.67 -11.69
N PHE A 166 -22.01 35.25 -11.74
CA PHE A 166 -21.19 34.89 -10.61
C PHE A 166 -20.36 36.08 -10.09
N ALA A 167 -20.11 36.09 -8.79
CA ALA A 167 -19.14 36.94 -8.13
C ALA A 167 -18.36 36.15 -7.07
N ASN A 168 -17.06 36.43 -6.95
CA ASN A 168 -16.24 35.94 -5.84
C ASN A 168 -16.64 36.59 -4.52
N ASN A 169 -16.14 36.04 -3.41
CA ASN A 169 -16.27 36.67 -2.11
C ASN A 169 -15.50 38.00 -2.09
N PRO A 170 -16.15 39.17 -1.90
CA PRO A 170 -15.47 40.46 -1.93
C PRO A 170 -14.37 40.61 -0.86
N ALA A 171 -14.44 39.84 0.23
CA ALA A 171 -13.45 39.88 1.30
C ALA A 171 -12.14 39.16 0.96
N THR A 172 -12.16 38.24 0.00
CA THR A 172 -10.99 37.41 -0.36
C THR A 172 -10.63 37.52 -1.85
N ALA A 173 -11.48 38.12 -2.68
CA ALA A 173 -11.34 38.15 -4.13
C ALA A 173 -9.95 38.60 -4.58
N ALA A 174 -9.32 37.80 -5.43
CA ALA A 174 -8.00 38.06 -6.02
C ALA A 174 -8.07 38.75 -7.39
N GLY A 175 -9.26 39.18 -7.83
CA GLY A 175 -9.49 39.68 -9.20
C GLY A 175 -9.48 38.57 -10.26
N ILE A 176 -9.66 37.32 -9.85
CA ILE A 176 -9.65 36.14 -10.72
C ILE A 176 -10.80 35.21 -10.29
N PHE A 177 -11.58 34.77 -11.25
CA PHE A 177 -12.66 33.81 -11.11
C PHE A 177 -12.24 32.47 -11.71
N GLN A 178 -12.65 31.38 -11.09
CA GLN A 178 -12.55 30.05 -11.66
C GLN A 178 -13.76 29.18 -11.33
N LEU A 179 -14.04 28.20 -12.18
CA LEU A 179 -14.97 27.12 -11.90
C LEU A 179 -14.63 25.93 -12.79
N ALA A 180 -14.72 24.71 -12.26
CA ALA A 180 -14.46 23.50 -13.04
C ALA A 180 -15.64 23.22 -13.97
N GLU A 181 -16.84 23.02 -13.41
CA GLU A 181 -18.00 22.55 -14.15
C GLU A 181 -19.30 23.19 -13.64
N ILE A 182 -20.27 23.35 -14.55
CA ILE A 182 -21.68 23.66 -14.25
C ILE A 182 -22.55 22.51 -14.76
N GLU A 183 -23.22 21.81 -13.85
CA GLU A 183 -24.24 20.83 -14.20
C GLU A 183 -25.62 21.48 -14.15
N LEU A 184 -26.43 21.31 -15.19
CA LEU A 184 -27.80 21.81 -15.26
C LEU A 184 -28.77 20.64 -15.21
N THR A 185 -29.43 20.46 -14.08
CA THR A 185 -30.29 19.30 -13.82
C THR A 185 -31.69 19.51 -14.39
N VAL A 186 -32.12 18.63 -15.29
CA VAL A 186 -33.47 18.64 -15.90
C VAL A 186 -34.10 17.26 -15.87
N VAL A 187 -35.40 17.19 -16.15
CA VAL A 187 -36.09 15.91 -16.38
C VAL A 187 -35.68 15.33 -17.73
N ALA A 188 -35.30 14.06 -17.75
CA ALA A 188 -34.97 13.34 -18.98
C ALA A 188 -36.23 13.06 -19.80
N ASP A 189 -36.20 13.43 -21.08
CA ASP A 189 -37.27 13.09 -22.02
C ASP A 189 -37.15 11.65 -22.52
N ALA A 190 -35.99 11.27 -23.04
CA ALA A 190 -35.68 9.91 -23.46
C ALA A 190 -35.13 9.07 -22.28
N PRO A 191 -35.22 7.73 -22.33
CA PRO A 191 -34.71 6.87 -21.27
C PRO A 191 -33.23 7.12 -20.93
N LEU A 192 -32.91 7.17 -19.65
CA LEU A 192 -31.52 7.08 -19.19
C LEU A 192 -31.20 5.60 -19.11
N VAL A 193 -30.50 5.08 -20.12
CA VAL A 193 -30.33 3.63 -20.27
C VAL A 193 -29.34 3.11 -19.25
N ASP A 194 -29.76 2.09 -18.52
CA ASP A 194 -28.87 1.32 -17.65
C ASP A 194 -29.35 -0.12 -17.53
N PHE A 195 -28.44 -1.04 -17.22
CA PHE A 195 -28.77 -2.44 -17.00
C PHE A 195 -27.77 -3.14 -16.08
N ALA A 196 -28.13 -4.34 -15.64
CA ALA A 196 -27.23 -5.23 -14.91
C ALA A 196 -27.48 -6.69 -15.28
N SER A 197 -26.46 -7.53 -15.13
CA SER A 197 -26.58 -8.99 -15.12
C SER A 197 -26.64 -9.54 -13.69
N ASN A 198 -27.03 -10.80 -13.52
CA ASN A 198 -26.99 -11.51 -12.23
C ASN A 198 -25.60 -11.97 -11.84
N ILE A 199 -24.76 -12.25 -12.84
CA ILE A 199 -23.41 -12.78 -12.70
C ILE A 199 -22.49 -12.10 -13.73
N SER A 200 -21.23 -11.91 -13.37
CA SER A 200 -20.18 -11.39 -14.25
C SER A 200 -19.26 -12.49 -14.80
N ARG A 201 -19.41 -13.72 -14.31
CA ARG A 201 -18.73 -14.94 -14.78
C ARG A 201 -19.74 -16.07 -14.89
N ALA A 202 -19.72 -16.79 -16.00
CA ALA A 202 -20.66 -17.88 -16.27
C ALA A 202 -19.97 -19.02 -17.01
N GLU A 203 -20.32 -20.27 -16.70
CA GLU A 203 -19.85 -21.41 -17.48
C GLU A 203 -20.48 -21.39 -18.88
N ILE A 204 -19.78 -21.94 -19.88
CA ILE A 204 -20.31 -22.07 -21.23
C ILE A 204 -21.70 -22.74 -21.23
N GLY A 205 -22.68 -22.07 -21.85
CA GLY A 205 -24.07 -22.53 -21.88
C GLY A 205 -24.88 -22.27 -20.59
N GLU A 206 -24.29 -21.70 -19.55
CA GLU A 206 -25.03 -21.22 -18.37
C GLU A 206 -25.93 -20.04 -18.75
N ASN A 207 -27.08 -19.94 -18.06
CA ASN A 207 -28.05 -18.88 -18.28
C ASN A 207 -27.70 -17.62 -17.49
N VAL A 208 -27.53 -16.50 -18.19
CA VAL A 208 -27.32 -15.19 -17.61
C VAL A 208 -28.60 -14.37 -17.72
N GLN A 209 -29.08 -13.88 -16.59
CA GLN A 209 -30.25 -13.02 -16.50
C GLN A 209 -29.82 -11.56 -16.53
N PHE A 210 -30.42 -10.78 -17.43
CA PHE A 210 -30.26 -9.34 -17.51
C PHE A 210 -31.52 -8.61 -17.01
N TRP A 211 -31.33 -7.45 -16.40
CA TRP A 211 -32.40 -6.55 -15.98
C TRP A 211 -32.18 -5.13 -16.49
N ASP A 212 -33.24 -4.58 -17.07
CA ASP A 212 -33.35 -3.16 -17.32
C ASP A 212 -33.37 -2.37 -16.01
N ARG A 213 -32.45 -1.40 -15.90
CA ARG A 213 -32.40 -0.39 -14.84
C ARG A 213 -32.65 1.02 -15.39
N SER A 214 -33.10 1.13 -16.63
CA SER A 214 -33.29 2.41 -17.27
C SER A 214 -34.38 3.25 -16.58
N LEU A 215 -34.13 4.54 -16.51
CA LEU A 215 -35.08 5.52 -15.96
C LEU A 215 -35.85 6.23 -17.08
N ALA A 216 -36.73 7.16 -16.71
CA ALA A 216 -37.59 7.95 -17.62
C ALA A 216 -38.67 7.12 -18.35
N ASN A 217 -39.23 6.14 -17.63
CA ASN A 217 -40.38 5.33 -18.06
C ASN A 217 -40.20 4.70 -19.46
N PRO A 218 -39.16 3.87 -19.67
CA PRO A 218 -39.01 3.13 -20.93
C PRO A 218 -40.24 2.24 -21.18
N THR A 219 -40.63 2.17 -22.45
CA THR A 219 -41.75 1.38 -22.95
C THR A 219 -41.35 0.35 -24.01
N GLY A 220 -40.12 0.45 -24.53
CA GLY A 220 -39.53 -0.50 -25.46
C GLY A 220 -38.06 -0.75 -25.14
N TRP A 221 -37.61 -1.97 -25.42
CA TRP A 221 -36.23 -2.44 -25.24
C TRP A 221 -35.77 -3.16 -26.50
N GLN A 222 -34.52 -2.95 -26.88
CA GLN A 222 -33.83 -3.72 -27.89
C GLN A 222 -32.44 -4.06 -27.33
N TRP A 223 -32.27 -5.32 -26.99
CA TRP A 223 -31.01 -5.88 -26.55
C TRP A 223 -30.24 -6.48 -27.72
N THR A 224 -28.92 -6.36 -27.67
CA THR A 224 -27.98 -7.08 -28.54
C THR A 224 -26.93 -7.74 -27.65
N PHE A 225 -26.76 -9.04 -27.82
CA PHE A 225 -25.81 -9.87 -27.09
C PHE A 225 -24.81 -10.46 -28.08
N GLU A 226 -23.55 -10.01 -28.03
CA GLU A 226 -22.50 -10.55 -28.88
C GLU A 226 -22.30 -12.05 -28.56
N ASP A 227 -22.44 -12.91 -29.56
CA ASP A 227 -22.41 -14.38 -29.44
C ASP A 227 -23.39 -14.99 -28.40
N GLY A 228 -24.44 -14.24 -28.04
CA GLY A 228 -25.50 -14.72 -27.17
C GLY A 228 -26.58 -15.48 -27.94
N GLU A 229 -27.25 -16.41 -27.26
CA GLU A 229 -28.48 -17.05 -27.72
C GLU A 229 -29.61 -16.77 -26.71
N PRO A 230 -30.66 -16.02 -27.09
CA PRO A 230 -30.82 -15.37 -28.40
C PRO A 230 -29.88 -14.16 -28.56
N ALA A 231 -29.41 -13.88 -29.79
CA ALA A 231 -28.50 -12.76 -30.07
C ALA A 231 -29.14 -11.38 -29.90
N THR A 232 -30.48 -11.31 -29.93
CA THR A 232 -31.24 -10.09 -29.65
C THR A 232 -32.49 -10.39 -28.87
N SER A 233 -33.02 -9.40 -28.15
CA SER A 233 -34.27 -9.54 -27.41
C SER A 233 -35.01 -8.21 -27.30
N THR A 234 -36.34 -8.26 -27.26
CA THR A 234 -37.19 -7.11 -26.93
C THR A 234 -37.85 -7.23 -25.56
N ASN A 235 -37.58 -8.32 -24.83
CA ASN A 235 -38.03 -8.48 -23.46
C ASN A 235 -37.32 -7.46 -22.56
N ARG A 236 -38.04 -6.89 -21.60
CA ARG A 236 -37.46 -5.97 -20.62
C ARG A 236 -36.29 -6.60 -19.83
N ASN A 237 -36.45 -7.86 -19.42
CA ASN A 237 -35.47 -8.59 -18.63
C ASN A 237 -35.19 -9.96 -19.28
N PRO A 238 -34.34 -10.03 -20.31
CA PRO A 238 -34.06 -11.26 -21.03
C PRO A 238 -33.12 -12.20 -20.26
N ALA A 239 -33.21 -13.48 -20.60
CA ALA A 239 -32.30 -14.53 -20.18
C ALA A 239 -31.52 -15.00 -21.42
N VAL A 240 -30.20 -15.09 -21.32
CA VAL A 240 -29.29 -15.34 -22.46
C VAL A 240 -28.27 -16.39 -22.08
N THR A 241 -27.96 -17.29 -23.00
CA THR A 241 -26.84 -18.23 -22.87
C THR A 241 -25.75 -17.86 -23.86
N PHE A 242 -24.48 -17.97 -23.47
CA PHE A 242 -23.34 -17.73 -24.35
C PHE A 242 -22.62 -19.04 -24.66
N THR A 243 -22.20 -19.20 -25.91
CA THR A 243 -21.54 -20.43 -26.39
C THR A 243 -20.10 -20.22 -26.83
N SER A 244 -19.62 -18.98 -26.87
CA SER A 244 -18.21 -18.65 -27.07
C SER A 244 -17.56 -18.20 -25.75
N LEU A 245 -16.30 -18.55 -25.56
CA LEU A 245 -15.51 -18.20 -24.38
C LEU A 245 -15.10 -16.72 -24.36
N GLY A 246 -14.63 -16.23 -23.22
CA GLY A 246 -14.10 -14.89 -23.03
C GLY A 246 -15.16 -13.85 -22.68
N ALA A 247 -14.76 -12.58 -22.72
CA ALA A 247 -15.63 -11.45 -22.43
C ALA A 247 -16.78 -11.32 -23.44
N LYS A 248 -17.93 -10.84 -22.95
CA LYS A 248 -19.14 -10.55 -23.73
C LYS A 248 -19.62 -9.14 -23.48
N SER A 249 -19.80 -8.41 -24.58
CA SER A 249 -20.33 -7.05 -24.56
C SER A 249 -21.83 -7.08 -24.82
N VAL A 250 -22.54 -6.17 -24.16
CA VAL A 250 -24.00 -6.11 -24.20
C VAL A 250 -24.43 -4.69 -24.51
N THR A 251 -25.35 -4.56 -25.45
CA THR A 251 -25.97 -3.29 -25.82
C THR A 251 -27.44 -3.31 -25.46
N LEU A 252 -27.91 -2.26 -24.80
CA LEU A 252 -29.32 -1.99 -24.59
C LEU A 252 -29.69 -0.66 -25.24
N VAL A 253 -30.73 -0.68 -26.09
CA VAL A 253 -31.45 0.50 -26.52
C VAL A 253 -32.81 0.51 -25.81
N ALA A 254 -33.09 1.55 -25.02
CA ALA A 254 -34.40 1.73 -24.39
C ALA A 254 -35.11 2.94 -24.99
N SER A 255 -36.43 2.84 -25.19
CA SER A 255 -37.24 3.86 -25.85
C SER A 255 -38.55 4.16 -25.12
N ASN A 256 -39.03 5.39 -25.26
CA ASN A 256 -40.35 5.85 -24.85
C ASN A 256 -40.97 6.73 -25.96
N ASP A 257 -42.09 7.40 -25.67
CA ASP A 257 -42.79 8.26 -26.63
C ASP A 257 -42.02 9.55 -26.99
N LYS A 258 -40.97 9.89 -26.23
CA LYS A 258 -40.15 11.10 -26.43
C LYS A 258 -38.82 10.83 -27.11
N GLY A 259 -38.37 9.58 -27.16
CA GLY A 259 -37.13 9.21 -27.85
C GLY A 259 -36.55 7.88 -27.38
N SER A 260 -35.29 7.67 -27.72
CA SER A 260 -34.53 6.48 -27.35
C SER A 260 -33.07 6.85 -27.12
N ASN A 261 -32.43 6.13 -26.21
CA ASN A 261 -30.99 6.20 -25.98
C ASN A 261 -30.41 4.79 -26.01
N GLU A 262 -29.09 4.70 -26.08
CA GLU A 262 -28.33 3.45 -26.12
C GLU A 262 -27.27 3.45 -25.00
N LYS A 263 -27.02 2.26 -24.44
CA LYS A 263 -25.83 2.00 -23.62
C LYS A 263 -25.18 0.72 -24.09
N VAL A 264 -23.89 0.80 -24.38
CA VAL A 264 -23.00 -0.35 -24.57
C VAL A 264 -22.20 -0.52 -23.29
N GLN A 265 -22.18 -1.73 -22.74
CA GLN A 265 -21.21 -2.10 -21.73
C GLN A 265 -20.33 -3.22 -22.28
N GLU A 266 -19.03 -2.97 -22.28
CA GLU A 266 -18.01 -3.94 -22.68
C GLU A 266 -17.73 -4.91 -21.53
N GLN A 267 -17.38 -6.16 -21.86
CA GLN A 267 -16.91 -7.17 -20.90
C GLN A 267 -17.85 -7.39 -19.69
N VAL A 268 -19.17 -7.39 -19.92
CA VAL A 268 -20.19 -7.53 -18.86
C VAL A 268 -20.19 -8.92 -18.25
N VAL A 269 -19.98 -9.94 -19.08
CA VAL A 269 -19.96 -11.36 -18.67
C VAL A 269 -18.73 -12.03 -19.25
N HIS A 270 -18.04 -12.82 -18.44
CA HIS A 270 -16.88 -13.62 -18.83
C HIS A 270 -17.25 -15.10 -18.87
N ILE A 271 -17.17 -15.69 -20.06
CA ILE A 271 -17.56 -17.08 -20.28
C ILE A 271 -16.34 -17.98 -20.21
N TRP A 272 -16.42 -19.00 -19.38
CA TRP A 272 -15.33 -19.95 -19.12
C TRP A 272 -15.79 -21.39 -19.25
N ASP A 273 -14.84 -22.33 -19.24
CA ASP A 273 -15.09 -23.77 -19.34
C ASP A 273 -14.45 -24.50 -18.17
N SER A 274 -15.27 -25.16 -17.33
CA SER A 274 -14.79 -25.89 -16.16
C SER A 274 -13.88 -27.06 -16.49
N GLN A 275 -13.94 -27.59 -17.72
CA GLN A 275 -13.06 -28.67 -18.18
C GLN A 275 -11.66 -28.16 -18.55
N ASN A 276 -11.52 -26.86 -18.79
CA ASN A 276 -10.27 -26.20 -19.15
C ASN A 276 -10.10 -24.94 -18.29
N PRO A 277 -9.45 -25.01 -17.12
CA PRO A 277 -9.43 -23.94 -16.10
C PRO A 277 -9.06 -22.52 -16.60
N TRP A 278 -8.31 -22.43 -17.69
CA TRP A 278 -7.83 -21.17 -18.27
C TRP A 278 -8.53 -20.76 -19.57
N ALA A 279 -9.51 -21.56 -20.02
CA ALA A 279 -10.31 -21.27 -21.20
C ALA A 279 -11.28 -20.13 -20.88
N GLY A 280 -11.25 -19.08 -21.72
CA GLY A 280 -11.99 -17.84 -21.46
C GLY A 280 -11.21 -16.80 -20.67
N TYR A 281 -9.93 -17.04 -20.36
CA TYR A 281 -9.05 -16.00 -19.81
C TYR A 281 -9.01 -14.79 -20.76
N VAL A 282 -9.37 -13.62 -20.25
CA VAL A 282 -9.38 -12.38 -21.01
C VAL A 282 -8.05 -11.69 -20.81
N LYS A 283 -7.35 -11.48 -21.92
CA LYS A 283 -6.11 -10.74 -21.95
C LYS A 283 -6.42 -9.24 -21.81
N PRO A 284 -5.66 -8.50 -21.00
CA PRO A 284 -5.83 -7.06 -20.93
C PRO A 284 -5.49 -6.43 -22.28
N THR A 285 -6.15 -5.31 -22.58
CA THR A 285 -5.74 -4.46 -23.69
C THR A 285 -4.44 -3.76 -23.31
N VAL A 286 -3.38 -3.93 -24.09
CA VAL A 286 -2.08 -3.31 -23.81
C VAL A 286 -1.94 -2.03 -24.61
N THR A 287 -1.63 -0.93 -23.92
CA THR A 287 -1.28 0.36 -24.56
C THR A 287 0.18 0.66 -24.28
N LEU A 288 0.94 1.08 -25.31
CA LEU A 288 2.34 1.45 -25.17
C LEU A 288 2.49 2.96 -25.30
N VAL A 289 3.12 3.59 -24.31
CA VAL A 289 3.36 5.05 -24.30
C VAL A 289 4.84 5.35 -24.11
N ALA A 290 5.49 5.80 -25.17
CA ALA A 290 6.88 6.26 -25.12
C ALA A 290 6.92 7.78 -24.99
N HIS A 291 7.09 8.30 -23.77
CA HIS A 291 7.16 9.74 -23.52
C HIS A 291 8.47 10.37 -24.03
N LYS A 292 9.54 9.57 -24.11
CA LYS A 292 10.87 9.96 -24.64
C LYS A 292 11.30 9.05 -25.81
N PRO A 293 10.63 9.09 -26.97
CA PRO A 293 10.85 8.14 -28.06
C PRO A 293 12.26 8.18 -28.66
N GLU A 294 12.96 9.31 -28.54
CA GLU A 294 14.34 9.51 -28.99
C GLU A 294 15.42 9.10 -27.97
N HIS A 295 15.06 8.78 -26.73
CA HIS A 295 16.03 8.38 -25.71
C HIS A 295 16.70 7.05 -26.06
N GLU A 296 18.00 6.92 -25.79
CA GLU A 296 18.76 5.73 -26.19
C GLU A 296 18.23 4.44 -25.54
N GLY A 297 17.75 4.53 -24.29
CA GLY A 297 17.10 3.43 -23.59
C GLY A 297 15.79 2.98 -24.26
N GLN A 298 14.96 3.93 -24.73
CA GLN A 298 13.71 3.62 -25.44
C GLN A 298 13.97 2.99 -26.82
N ILE A 299 15.01 3.48 -27.52
CA ILE A 299 15.46 2.91 -28.79
C ILE A 299 15.96 1.47 -28.56
N ALA A 300 16.74 1.24 -27.49
CA ALA A 300 17.23 -0.08 -27.14
C ALA A 300 16.09 -1.03 -26.76
N PHE A 301 15.16 -0.60 -25.91
CA PHE A 301 13.97 -1.35 -25.55
C PHE A 301 13.15 -1.75 -26.78
N SER A 302 12.85 -0.81 -27.68
CA SER A 302 12.07 -1.09 -28.89
C SER A 302 12.76 -2.11 -29.82
N ARG A 303 14.10 -2.16 -29.81
CA ARG A 303 14.88 -3.14 -30.56
C ARG A 303 14.76 -4.55 -29.96
N VAL A 304 14.88 -4.67 -28.64
CA VAL A 304 14.93 -5.98 -27.96
C VAL A 304 13.55 -6.54 -27.62
N MET A 305 12.52 -5.69 -27.48
CA MET A 305 11.15 -6.05 -27.11
C MET A 305 10.11 -5.55 -28.14
N PRO A 306 10.23 -5.91 -29.44
CA PRO A 306 9.32 -5.42 -30.48
C PRO A 306 7.87 -5.91 -30.28
N ASP A 307 7.67 -7.04 -29.60
CA ASP A 307 6.37 -7.68 -29.36
C ASP A 307 5.98 -7.64 -27.87
N ILE A 308 6.26 -6.52 -27.18
CA ILE A 308 6.02 -6.39 -25.73
C ILE A 308 4.59 -6.73 -25.30
N GLU A 309 3.56 -6.43 -26.12
CA GLU A 309 2.17 -6.82 -25.84
C GLU A 309 2.02 -8.33 -25.66
N ALA A 310 2.60 -9.11 -26.58
CA ALA A 310 2.55 -10.57 -26.51
C ALA A 310 3.27 -11.10 -25.27
N VAL A 311 4.38 -10.45 -24.88
CA VAL A 311 5.13 -10.78 -23.66
C VAL A 311 4.29 -10.49 -22.42
N ILE A 312 3.65 -9.32 -22.34
CA ILE A 312 2.77 -8.95 -21.22
C ILE A 312 1.61 -9.95 -21.09
N HIS A 313 0.99 -10.34 -22.21
CA HIS A 313 -0.09 -11.34 -22.19
C HIS A 313 0.38 -12.70 -21.71
N ASP A 314 1.56 -13.14 -22.14
CA ASP A 314 2.11 -14.44 -21.74
C ASP A 314 2.45 -14.45 -20.24
N ILE A 315 3.21 -13.46 -19.78
CA ILE A 315 3.58 -13.33 -18.36
C ILE A 315 2.32 -13.20 -17.48
N SER A 316 1.35 -12.37 -17.89
CA SER A 316 0.07 -12.24 -17.17
C SER A 316 -0.63 -13.58 -16.97
N LEU A 317 -0.76 -14.38 -18.05
CA LEU A 317 -1.38 -15.70 -17.98
C LEU A 317 -0.57 -16.66 -17.10
N GLN A 318 0.76 -16.59 -17.14
CA GLN A 318 1.60 -17.44 -16.31
C GLN A 318 1.53 -17.06 -14.82
N ILE A 319 1.44 -15.76 -14.50
CA ILE A 319 1.26 -15.28 -13.12
C ILE A 319 -0.05 -15.81 -12.55
N VAL A 320 -1.18 -15.60 -13.24
CA VAL A 320 -2.48 -16.05 -12.72
C VAL A 320 -2.52 -17.57 -12.53
N LYS A 321 -1.84 -18.33 -13.38
CA LYS A 321 -1.70 -19.79 -13.26
C LYS A 321 -1.00 -20.26 -11.99
N VAL A 322 -0.19 -19.40 -11.38
CA VAL A 322 0.47 -19.69 -10.11
C VAL A 322 -0.36 -19.22 -8.93
N LEU A 323 -1.05 -18.08 -9.08
CA LEU A 323 -1.77 -17.42 -7.98
C LEU A 323 -3.22 -17.91 -7.79
N TYR A 324 -3.80 -18.58 -8.80
CA TYR A 324 -5.22 -19.00 -8.84
C TYR A 324 -5.39 -20.38 -9.48
N LYS A 325 -6.56 -21.01 -9.28
CA LYS A 325 -6.87 -22.32 -9.88
C LYS A 325 -7.45 -22.24 -11.28
N ASP A 326 -8.24 -21.22 -11.54
CA ASP A 326 -8.95 -21.02 -12.79
C ASP A 326 -9.28 -19.54 -13.02
N VAL A 327 -9.89 -19.26 -14.17
CA VAL A 327 -10.35 -17.91 -14.55
C VAL A 327 -11.51 -17.39 -13.71
N ALA A 328 -12.18 -18.25 -12.93
CA ALA A 328 -13.26 -17.85 -12.04
C ALA A 328 -12.75 -17.29 -10.71
N GLU A 329 -11.49 -17.56 -10.35
CA GLU A 329 -10.81 -16.95 -9.20
C GLU A 329 -9.93 -15.73 -9.57
N ALA A 330 -9.26 -15.75 -10.73
CA ALA A 330 -8.28 -14.72 -11.10
C ALA A 330 -8.93 -13.32 -11.28
N PRO A 331 -8.26 -12.21 -10.91
CA PRO A 331 -8.79 -10.85 -11.15
C PRO A 331 -8.81 -10.52 -12.64
N LEU A 332 -9.64 -9.54 -13.01
CA LEU A 332 -9.83 -9.12 -14.40
C LEU A 332 -9.25 -7.73 -14.60
N PHE A 333 -8.09 -7.66 -15.25
CA PHE A 333 -7.58 -6.40 -15.80
C PHE A 333 -8.16 -6.15 -17.18
N LYS A 334 -8.77 -4.99 -17.34
CA LYS A 334 -9.25 -4.49 -18.63
C LYS A 334 -8.10 -3.96 -19.45
N THR A 335 -7.22 -3.19 -18.82
CA THR A 335 -6.11 -2.52 -19.51
C THR A 335 -4.78 -2.62 -18.75
N VAL A 336 -3.70 -2.64 -19.52
CA VAL A 336 -2.33 -2.43 -19.04
C VAL A 336 -1.69 -1.35 -19.93
N THR A 337 -1.39 -0.21 -19.35
CA THR A 337 -0.57 0.82 -20.00
C THR A 337 0.88 0.59 -19.61
N PHE A 338 1.72 0.27 -20.58
CA PHE A 338 3.17 0.20 -20.39
C PHE A 338 3.79 1.50 -20.90
N GLU A 339 4.37 2.28 -19.99
CA GLU A 339 4.97 3.56 -20.31
C GLU A 339 6.44 3.65 -19.92
N THR A 340 7.17 4.42 -20.71
CA THR A 340 8.59 4.71 -20.49
C THR A 340 8.80 6.22 -20.43
N ASP A 341 9.43 6.70 -19.37
CA ASP A 341 9.81 8.10 -19.18
C ASP A 341 11.08 8.18 -18.29
N GLU A 342 11.47 9.37 -17.88
CA GLU A 342 12.52 9.61 -16.89
C GLU A 342 11.93 9.52 -15.46
N TYR A 343 12.36 8.51 -14.70
CA TYR A 343 11.97 8.31 -13.29
C TYR A 343 13.20 8.17 -12.38
N ASP A 344 13.02 8.33 -11.07
CA ASP A 344 14.06 8.11 -10.05
C ASP A 344 14.09 6.66 -9.51
N PHE A 345 13.33 5.76 -10.14
CA PHE A 345 13.27 4.33 -9.86
C PHE A 345 13.31 3.52 -11.16
N PRO A 346 13.80 2.26 -11.15
CA PRO A 346 13.88 1.43 -12.35
C PRO A 346 12.53 1.13 -13.00
N ALA A 347 11.55 0.72 -12.19
CA ALA A 347 10.15 0.60 -12.54
C ALA A 347 9.26 0.67 -11.31
N ALA A 348 7.97 0.86 -11.58
CA ALA A 348 6.91 0.76 -10.60
C ALA A 348 5.57 0.48 -11.29
N LYS A 349 4.59 0.03 -10.51
CA LYS A 349 3.18 -0.09 -10.92
C LYS A 349 2.31 0.99 -10.28
N SER A 350 1.33 1.50 -11.02
CA SER A 350 0.21 2.30 -10.51
C SER A 350 -1.11 1.90 -11.19
N GLY A 351 -2.17 2.70 -11.00
CA GLY A 351 -3.49 2.49 -11.61
C GLY A 351 -4.57 2.06 -10.61
N THR A 352 -5.58 1.36 -11.11
CA THR A 352 -6.75 0.85 -10.37
C THR A 352 -6.74 -0.69 -10.34
N ASP A 353 -7.81 -1.27 -9.79
CA ASP A 353 -8.03 -2.72 -9.78
C ASP A 353 -8.39 -3.30 -11.17
N GLU A 354 -8.80 -2.44 -12.11
CA GLU A 354 -9.17 -2.86 -13.48
C GLU A 354 -8.17 -2.34 -14.53
N ASP A 355 -7.44 -1.27 -14.24
CA ASP A 355 -6.54 -0.59 -15.18
C ASP A 355 -5.16 -0.40 -14.56
N MET A 356 -4.15 -1.11 -15.08
CA MET A 356 -2.79 -1.05 -14.55
C MET A 356 -1.90 -0.14 -15.39
N ILE A 357 -1.02 0.62 -14.74
CA ILE A 357 0.04 1.39 -15.39
C ILE A 357 1.38 0.84 -14.93
N LEU A 358 2.21 0.42 -15.87
CA LEU A 358 3.58 -0.02 -15.66
C LEU A 358 4.52 1.08 -16.13
N MET A 359 5.32 1.61 -15.23
CA MET A 359 6.24 2.71 -15.48
C MET A 359 7.66 2.17 -15.50
N MET A 360 8.48 2.56 -16.47
CA MET A 360 9.87 2.11 -16.59
C MET A 360 10.80 3.25 -16.97
N ASP A 361 11.92 3.37 -16.24
CA ASP A 361 12.87 4.45 -16.46
C ASP A 361 13.75 4.22 -17.70
N VAL A 362 13.78 5.21 -18.58
CA VAL A 362 14.56 5.15 -19.82
C VAL A 362 16.07 5.22 -19.59
N ALA A 363 16.54 5.80 -18.47
CA ALA A 363 17.97 5.82 -18.15
C ALA A 363 18.44 4.46 -17.61
N HIS A 364 17.64 3.77 -16.80
CA HIS A 364 17.86 2.40 -16.35
C HIS A 364 17.95 1.44 -17.55
N LEU A 365 17.02 1.57 -18.50
CA LEU A 365 17.05 0.81 -19.75
C LEU A 365 18.33 1.08 -20.56
N ALA A 366 18.79 2.33 -20.63
CA ALA A 366 20.04 2.67 -21.31
C ALA A 366 21.27 2.02 -20.64
N ASN A 367 21.33 2.08 -19.30
CA ASN A 367 22.40 1.46 -18.52
C ASN A 367 22.45 -0.06 -18.76
N LYS A 368 21.29 -0.72 -18.77
CA LYS A 368 21.19 -2.15 -19.04
C LYS A 368 21.51 -2.50 -20.50
N ALA A 369 21.13 -1.66 -21.44
CA ALA A 369 21.52 -1.81 -22.85
C ALA A 369 23.05 -1.80 -23.04
N ALA A 370 23.77 -1.03 -22.21
CA ALA A 370 25.23 -0.99 -22.24
C ALA A 370 25.90 -2.30 -21.77
N GLU A 371 25.19 -3.10 -20.98
CA GLU A 371 25.62 -4.45 -20.56
C GLU A 371 25.39 -5.51 -21.67
N GLY A 372 24.45 -5.24 -22.61
CA GLY A 372 24.15 -6.06 -23.78
C GLY A 372 22.65 -6.31 -23.98
N ASP A 373 22.26 -6.71 -25.19
CA ASP A 373 20.85 -6.92 -25.55
C ASP A 373 20.18 -8.03 -24.70
N ASP A 374 20.91 -9.09 -24.37
CA ASP A 374 20.41 -10.17 -23.50
C ASP A 374 20.18 -9.65 -22.07
N ALA A 375 21.11 -8.85 -21.53
CA ALA A 375 20.97 -8.27 -20.18
C ALA A 375 19.78 -7.31 -20.10
N LEU A 376 19.56 -6.49 -21.13
CA LEU A 376 18.40 -5.61 -21.23
C LEU A 376 17.09 -6.42 -21.31
N ARG A 377 17.06 -7.47 -22.14
CA ARG A 377 15.88 -8.33 -22.29
C ARG A 377 15.53 -9.02 -20.98
N ASP A 378 16.52 -9.58 -20.30
CA ASP A 378 16.33 -10.27 -19.02
C ASP A 378 15.85 -9.32 -17.93
N GLU A 379 16.35 -8.08 -17.92
CA GLU A 379 15.90 -7.08 -16.97
C GLU A 379 14.44 -6.68 -17.22
N VAL A 380 14.06 -6.38 -18.47
CA VAL A 380 12.67 -6.03 -18.79
C VAL A 380 11.72 -7.18 -18.45
N ILE A 381 12.05 -8.41 -18.83
CA ILE A 381 11.19 -9.58 -18.54
C ILE A 381 11.12 -9.82 -17.03
N GLY A 382 12.24 -9.74 -16.32
CA GLY A 382 12.27 -9.89 -14.87
C GLY A 382 11.44 -8.84 -14.14
N MET A 383 11.50 -7.57 -14.59
CA MET A 383 10.67 -6.49 -14.06
C MET A 383 9.20 -6.73 -14.36
N LEU A 384 8.83 -7.18 -15.57
CA LEU A 384 7.45 -7.53 -15.89
C LEU A 384 6.90 -8.62 -14.98
N TRP A 385 7.68 -9.66 -14.67
CA TRP A 385 7.25 -10.70 -13.72
C TRP A 385 6.98 -10.14 -12.33
N HIS A 386 7.78 -9.19 -11.87
CA HIS A 386 7.59 -8.53 -10.59
C HIS A 386 6.37 -7.58 -10.63
N GLU A 387 6.37 -6.59 -11.51
CA GLU A 387 5.36 -5.53 -11.53
C GLU A 387 3.96 -6.03 -11.93
N LEU A 388 3.86 -6.99 -12.87
CA LEU A 388 2.56 -7.59 -13.22
C LEU A 388 2.00 -8.40 -12.04
N THR A 389 2.85 -8.96 -11.18
CA THR A 389 2.37 -9.72 -10.01
C THR A 389 1.57 -8.84 -9.07
N HIS A 390 2.00 -7.59 -8.84
CA HIS A 390 1.26 -6.60 -8.05
C HIS A 390 -0.12 -6.25 -8.60
N GLY A 391 -0.35 -6.47 -9.91
CA GLY A 391 -1.69 -6.45 -10.48
C GLY A 391 -2.48 -7.69 -10.02
N TYR A 392 -1.93 -8.88 -10.21
CA TYR A 392 -2.71 -10.11 -10.05
C TYR A 392 -2.81 -10.63 -8.62
N ASN A 393 -1.93 -10.31 -7.68
CA ASN A 393 -2.03 -10.85 -6.32
C ASN A 393 -3.22 -10.26 -5.54
N ASN A 394 -3.75 -11.02 -4.60
CA ASN A 394 -4.69 -10.48 -3.62
C ASN A 394 -3.96 -9.53 -2.68
N SER A 395 -4.64 -8.45 -2.28
CA SER A 395 -4.20 -7.56 -1.22
C SER A 395 -4.64 -8.09 0.16
N PRO A 396 -3.78 -8.03 1.18
CA PRO A 396 -4.19 -8.29 2.55
C PRO A 396 -5.38 -7.43 3.00
N ASN A 397 -6.34 -8.03 3.73
CA ASN A 397 -7.51 -7.30 4.23
C ASN A 397 -7.24 -6.36 5.43
N SER A 398 -6.07 -6.47 6.07
CA SER A 398 -5.62 -5.58 7.15
C SER A 398 -4.10 -5.36 7.09
N GLY A 399 -3.62 -4.36 7.84
CA GLY A 399 -2.22 -3.89 7.82
C GLY A 399 -2.04 -2.62 7.01
N GLU A 400 -0.82 -2.07 7.05
CA GLU A 400 -0.43 -0.88 6.28
C GLU A 400 0.72 -1.22 5.33
N TYR A 401 0.67 -0.66 4.13
CA TYR A 401 1.79 -0.76 3.19
C TYR A 401 2.91 0.20 3.63
N ALA A 402 3.81 -0.31 4.47
CA ALA A 402 5.01 0.40 4.89
C ALA A 402 6.19 -0.57 5.03
N THR A 403 7.40 -0.08 4.75
CA THR A 403 8.62 -0.90 4.82
C THR A 403 8.83 -1.44 6.23
N GLY A 404 9.03 -2.75 6.35
CA GLY A 404 9.14 -3.47 7.62
C GLY A 404 7.82 -4.04 8.13
N ASP A 405 6.68 -3.67 7.55
CA ASP A 405 5.38 -4.28 7.86
C ASP A 405 5.10 -5.50 6.97
N GLU A 406 4.36 -6.46 7.54
CA GLU A 406 4.06 -7.74 6.87
C GLU A 406 3.26 -7.58 5.58
N TYR A 407 2.47 -6.52 5.46
CA TYR A 407 1.72 -6.21 4.23
C TYR A 407 2.69 -5.94 3.08
N HIS A 408 3.65 -5.03 3.30
CA HIS A 408 4.68 -4.71 2.32
C HIS A 408 5.54 -5.94 2.02
N SER A 409 5.95 -6.67 3.06
CA SER A 409 6.77 -7.86 2.90
C SER A 409 6.05 -8.95 2.11
N TYR A 410 4.75 -9.15 2.31
CA TYR A 410 3.95 -10.07 1.50
C TYR A 410 3.95 -9.68 0.01
N LEU A 411 3.62 -8.42 -0.31
CA LEU A 411 3.52 -7.97 -1.70
C LEU A 411 4.85 -8.09 -2.43
N GLU A 412 5.91 -7.49 -1.89
CA GLU A 412 7.20 -7.44 -2.56
C GLU A 412 7.86 -8.81 -2.65
N SER A 413 7.73 -9.63 -1.59
CA SER A 413 8.31 -10.97 -1.61
C SER A 413 7.56 -11.94 -2.53
N LEU A 414 6.23 -11.81 -2.65
CA LEU A 414 5.46 -12.62 -3.59
C LEU A 414 5.80 -12.23 -5.04
N ALA A 415 5.86 -10.94 -5.34
CA ALA A 415 6.25 -10.44 -6.66
C ALA A 415 7.67 -10.87 -7.04
N ASN A 416 8.63 -10.75 -6.12
CA ASN A 416 9.99 -11.17 -6.41
C ASN A 416 10.18 -12.70 -6.41
N TYR A 417 9.40 -13.45 -5.62
CA TYR A 417 9.29 -14.91 -5.78
C TYR A 417 8.86 -15.29 -7.20
N MET A 418 7.85 -14.61 -7.77
CA MET A 418 7.39 -14.88 -9.13
C MET A 418 8.49 -14.63 -10.17
N ARG A 419 9.25 -13.53 -10.01
CA ARG A 419 10.45 -13.24 -10.81
C ARG A 419 11.51 -14.34 -10.70
N ILE A 420 11.81 -14.79 -9.48
CA ILE A 420 12.77 -15.88 -9.20
C ILE A 420 12.33 -17.20 -9.83
N LYS A 421 11.07 -17.57 -9.64
CA LYS A 421 10.48 -18.80 -10.19
C LYS A 421 10.55 -18.84 -11.71
N ALA A 422 10.45 -17.68 -12.36
CA ALA A 422 10.59 -17.53 -13.80
C ALA A 422 12.04 -17.62 -14.32
N GLY A 423 13.02 -17.75 -13.43
CA GLY A 423 14.45 -17.88 -13.76
C GLY A 423 15.21 -16.55 -13.80
N PHE A 424 14.59 -15.45 -13.37
CA PHE A 424 15.25 -14.15 -13.28
C PHE A 424 15.74 -13.93 -11.84
N HIS A 425 16.76 -13.08 -11.62
CA HIS A 425 17.23 -12.71 -10.27
C HIS A 425 18.11 -13.77 -9.53
N GLU A 426 18.45 -14.90 -10.15
CA GLU A 426 19.32 -15.94 -9.53
C GLU A 426 20.69 -15.44 -9.07
N SER A 427 21.25 -14.43 -9.76
CA SER A 427 22.56 -13.85 -9.44
C SER A 427 22.67 -13.29 -8.02
N ARG A 428 21.55 -12.95 -7.37
CA ARG A 428 21.55 -12.39 -6.01
C ARG A 428 21.54 -13.45 -4.91
N ARG A 429 21.40 -14.74 -5.23
CA ARG A 429 21.41 -15.83 -4.23
C ARG A 429 22.72 -15.96 -3.47
N VAL A 430 23.82 -15.42 -4.00
CA VAL A 430 25.10 -15.33 -3.27
C VAL A 430 25.02 -14.42 -2.03
N GLY A 431 23.96 -13.60 -1.92
CA GLY A 431 23.69 -12.72 -0.78
C GLY A 431 22.71 -13.27 0.25
N ILE A 432 22.36 -14.57 0.20
CA ILE A 432 21.60 -15.20 1.27
C ILE A 432 22.38 -15.06 2.59
N LYS A 433 21.74 -14.50 3.61
CA LYS A 433 22.36 -14.16 4.89
C LYS A 433 21.32 -14.25 6.00
N TRP A 434 21.78 -14.29 7.24
CA TRP A 434 20.88 -14.22 8.38
C TRP A 434 20.20 -12.86 8.46
N VAL A 435 18.88 -12.86 8.64
CA VAL A 435 18.10 -11.70 9.04
C VAL A 435 17.14 -12.10 10.16
N ASP A 436 16.91 -11.17 11.08
CA ASP A 436 16.20 -11.42 12.34
C ASP A 436 14.77 -11.96 12.11
N ASN A 437 14.08 -11.45 11.09
CA ASN A 437 12.76 -11.93 10.72
C ASN A 437 12.49 -11.75 9.20
N TRP A 438 11.46 -12.43 8.73
CA TRP A 438 11.00 -12.43 7.33
C TRP A 438 10.43 -11.09 6.85
N ASN A 439 10.36 -10.05 7.68
CA ASN A 439 9.90 -8.72 7.26
C ASN A 439 11.06 -7.74 7.00
N VAL A 440 12.29 -8.10 7.35
CA VAL A 440 13.47 -7.22 7.22
C VAL A 440 13.88 -6.99 5.76
N ASP A 441 13.80 -8.03 4.93
CA ASP A 441 14.29 -7.99 3.54
C ASP A 441 13.33 -8.74 2.61
N ALA A 442 12.23 -8.06 2.30
CA ALA A 442 11.15 -8.60 1.48
C ALA A 442 11.61 -9.05 0.10
N TYR A 443 12.43 -8.22 -0.55
CA TYR A 443 12.88 -8.47 -1.91
C TYR A 443 13.82 -9.67 -1.99
N GLU A 444 14.77 -9.84 -1.06
CA GLU A 444 15.74 -10.94 -1.15
C GLU A 444 15.40 -12.08 -0.18
N GLN A 445 15.72 -11.95 1.11
CA GLN A 445 15.64 -13.09 2.04
C GLN A 445 14.23 -13.69 2.13
N THR A 446 13.18 -12.86 2.19
CA THR A 446 11.80 -13.35 2.30
C THR A 446 11.37 -14.06 1.02
N SER A 447 11.78 -13.57 -0.14
CA SER A 447 11.46 -14.20 -1.43
C SER A 447 12.13 -15.57 -1.57
N PHE A 448 13.40 -15.68 -1.15
CA PHE A 448 14.11 -16.96 -1.12
C PHE A 448 13.48 -17.93 -0.11
N PHE A 449 13.03 -17.44 1.04
CA PHE A 449 12.28 -18.22 2.01
C PHE A 449 10.96 -18.75 1.44
N LEU A 450 10.13 -17.92 0.82
CA LEU A 450 8.87 -18.36 0.19
C LEU A 450 9.12 -19.43 -0.88
N GLU A 451 10.17 -19.26 -1.68
CA GLU A 451 10.58 -20.26 -2.65
C GLU A 451 10.99 -21.58 -1.99
N TRP A 452 11.79 -21.52 -0.93
CA TRP A 452 12.19 -22.70 -0.18
C TRP A 452 10.98 -23.42 0.42
N VAL A 453 10.00 -22.71 0.99
CA VAL A 453 8.76 -23.29 1.50
C VAL A 453 8.01 -24.02 0.39
N ALA A 454 7.80 -23.35 -0.76
CA ALA A 454 7.12 -23.93 -1.93
C ALA A 454 7.84 -25.19 -2.44
N ASN A 455 9.17 -25.16 -2.49
CA ASN A 455 9.98 -26.26 -3.02
C ASN A 455 10.13 -27.43 -2.05
N SER A 456 10.11 -27.19 -0.75
CA SER A 456 10.21 -28.20 0.31
C SER A 456 8.86 -28.87 0.61
N HIS A 457 7.74 -28.21 0.27
CA HIS A 457 6.38 -28.67 0.55
C HIS A 457 5.54 -28.89 -0.72
N ARG A 458 6.11 -29.54 -1.75
CA ARG A 458 5.49 -29.68 -3.09
C ARG A 458 4.11 -30.35 -3.15
N SER A 459 3.69 -31.05 -2.10
CA SER A 459 2.33 -31.60 -2.00
C SER A 459 1.27 -30.55 -1.67
N VAL A 460 1.70 -29.35 -1.25
CA VAL A 460 0.86 -28.20 -0.92
C VAL A 460 1.08 -27.16 -2.01
N ASP A 461 0.00 -26.63 -2.57
CA ASP A 461 0.08 -25.50 -3.49
C ASP A 461 0.25 -24.20 -2.70
N PHE A 462 1.42 -24.07 -2.08
CA PHE A 462 1.69 -23.06 -1.05
C PHE A 462 1.44 -21.65 -1.56
N ILE A 463 1.95 -21.30 -2.75
CA ILE A 463 1.85 -19.93 -3.27
C ILE A 463 0.41 -19.54 -3.61
N TYR A 464 -0.36 -20.46 -4.20
CA TYR A 464 -1.80 -20.27 -4.39
C TYR A 464 -2.50 -20.01 -3.04
N LEU A 465 -2.25 -20.88 -2.05
CA LEU A 465 -2.91 -20.76 -0.75
C LEU A 465 -2.46 -19.52 0.03
N PHE A 466 -1.20 -19.11 -0.11
CA PHE A 466 -0.64 -17.92 0.51
C PHE A 466 -1.25 -16.65 -0.09
N ASN A 467 -1.34 -16.57 -1.42
CA ASN A 467 -2.09 -15.51 -2.11
C ASN A 467 -3.57 -15.50 -1.73
N LYS A 468 -4.21 -16.67 -1.67
CA LYS A 468 -5.62 -16.80 -1.28
C LYS A 468 -5.86 -16.32 0.15
N ALA A 469 -4.99 -16.68 1.09
CA ALA A 469 -5.11 -16.30 2.48
C ALA A 469 -5.07 -14.77 2.66
N ALA A 470 -4.32 -14.03 1.83
CA ALA A 470 -4.27 -12.57 1.89
C ALA A 470 -5.66 -11.93 1.67
N GLY A 471 -6.43 -12.46 0.71
CA GLY A 471 -7.79 -12.01 0.44
C GLY A 471 -8.86 -12.59 1.38
N ASP A 472 -8.60 -13.71 2.06
CA ASP A 472 -9.60 -14.40 2.90
C ASP A 472 -9.50 -14.05 4.39
N LEU A 473 -8.30 -13.89 4.91
CA LEU A 473 -8.08 -13.67 6.33
C LEU A 473 -8.52 -12.26 6.70
N LYS A 474 -9.36 -12.14 7.73
CA LYS A 474 -9.81 -10.84 8.22
C LYS A 474 -8.68 -10.03 8.83
N GLU A 475 -7.84 -10.70 9.62
CA GLU A 475 -6.61 -10.13 10.16
C GLU A 475 -5.43 -10.85 9.51
N TRP A 476 -4.69 -10.15 8.68
CA TRP A 476 -3.57 -10.71 7.94
C TRP A 476 -2.29 -10.68 8.77
N SER A 477 -1.59 -11.81 8.77
CA SER A 477 -0.19 -11.91 9.14
C SER A 477 0.44 -13.13 8.44
N PHE A 478 1.76 -13.14 8.26
CA PHE A 478 2.45 -14.34 7.78
C PHE A 478 2.15 -15.54 8.70
N ASP A 479 2.14 -15.32 10.02
CA ASP A 479 1.83 -16.37 10.98
C ASP A 479 0.42 -16.95 10.79
N ALA A 480 -0.59 -16.10 10.66
CA ALA A 480 -1.97 -16.53 10.43
C ALA A 480 -2.12 -17.24 9.08
N ALA A 481 -1.46 -16.75 8.03
CA ALA A 481 -1.43 -17.38 6.71
C ALA A 481 -0.83 -18.78 6.78
N PHE A 482 0.35 -18.92 7.37
CA PHE A 482 1.03 -20.21 7.51
C PHE A 482 0.21 -21.20 8.35
N LYS A 483 -0.40 -20.76 9.46
CA LYS A 483 -1.29 -21.60 10.28
C LYS A 483 -2.52 -22.06 9.52
N SER A 484 -3.12 -21.17 8.69
CA SER A 484 -4.27 -21.54 7.86
C SER A 484 -3.94 -22.60 6.80
N ILE A 485 -2.68 -22.65 6.35
CA ILE A 485 -2.20 -23.56 5.29
C ILE A 485 -1.69 -24.88 5.87
N PHE A 486 -0.90 -24.83 6.94
CA PHE A 486 -0.14 -25.96 7.48
C PHE A 486 -0.67 -26.48 8.83
N GLY A 487 -1.61 -25.77 9.46
CA GLY A 487 -2.21 -26.09 10.75
C GLY A 487 -1.77 -25.14 11.88
N GLU A 488 -2.57 -25.06 12.94
CA GLU A 488 -2.39 -24.09 14.05
C GLU A 488 -1.02 -24.12 14.75
N ASP A 489 -0.37 -25.28 14.81
CA ASP A 489 0.95 -25.44 15.44
C ASP A 489 2.12 -25.07 14.51
N LYS A 490 1.84 -24.65 13.27
CA LYS A 490 2.82 -24.40 12.20
C LYS A 490 2.77 -22.95 11.72
N GLY A 491 3.16 -22.04 12.61
CA GLY A 491 3.36 -20.62 12.30
C GLY A 491 4.60 -20.35 11.46
N VAL A 492 4.70 -19.13 10.91
CA VAL A 492 5.81 -18.73 10.02
C VAL A 492 7.18 -18.84 10.71
N SER A 493 7.27 -18.57 12.02
CA SER A 493 8.53 -18.67 12.78
C SER A 493 9.12 -20.08 12.77
N VAL A 494 8.28 -21.12 12.75
CA VAL A 494 8.71 -22.52 12.64
C VAL A 494 9.41 -22.74 11.31
N PHE A 495 8.78 -22.32 10.20
CA PHE A 495 9.36 -22.49 8.87
C PHE A 495 10.57 -21.59 8.64
N TRP A 496 10.59 -20.40 9.23
CA TRP A 496 11.74 -19.49 9.16
C TRP A 496 12.99 -20.13 9.78
N GLN A 497 12.83 -20.78 10.94
CA GLN A 497 13.92 -21.55 11.54
C GLN A 497 14.33 -22.73 10.67
N GLU A 498 13.37 -23.53 10.17
CA GLU A 498 13.69 -24.67 9.29
C GLU A 498 14.42 -24.22 8.00
N TYR A 499 14.09 -23.05 7.47
CA TYR A 499 14.76 -22.44 6.33
C TYR A 499 16.22 -22.11 6.65
N HIS A 500 16.48 -21.43 7.77
CA HIS A 500 17.83 -21.12 8.21
C HIS A 500 18.67 -22.40 8.41
N ASP A 501 18.12 -23.40 9.09
CA ASP A 501 18.77 -24.71 9.29
C ASP A 501 19.10 -25.38 7.93
N ALA A 502 18.16 -25.33 6.97
CA ALA A 502 18.34 -25.93 5.66
C ALA A 502 19.37 -25.20 4.78
N GLN A 503 19.53 -23.89 4.95
CA GLN A 503 20.53 -23.10 4.25
C GLN A 503 21.89 -23.08 4.96
N GLY A 504 21.98 -23.59 6.19
CA GLY A 504 23.17 -23.46 7.03
C GLY A 504 23.47 -22.00 7.39
N ILE A 505 22.42 -21.20 7.56
CA ILE A 505 22.51 -19.79 7.95
C ILE A 505 22.39 -19.74 9.47
N GLU A 506 23.45 -19.32 10.14
CA GLU A 506 23.46 -19.19 11.60
C GLU A 506 23.19 -17.73 12.01
N PRO A 507 22.47 -17.50 13.14
CA PRO A 507 22.38 -16.19 13.72
C PRO A 507 23.79 -15.71 14.05
N PRO A 508 24.13 -14.48 13.66
CA PRO A 508 25.51 -14.09 13.76
C PRO A 508 25.94 -13.88 15.23
N TYR A 509 24.99 -13.85 16.21
CA TYR A 509 25.28 -13.63 17.63
C TYR A 509 24.16 -13.99 18.63
N PRO A 510 24.50 -14.18 19.92
CA PRO A 510 25.62 -15.04 20.29
C PRO A 510 25.22 -16.45 19.83
N THR A 511 26.09 -17.09 19.08
CA THR A 511 25.78 -18.37 18.45
C THR A 511 25.41 -19.39 19.54
N PRO A 512 24.28 -20.10 19.44
CA PRO A 512 24.07 -21.31 20.21
C PRO A 512 25.25 -22.25 19.94
N VAL A 513 26.09 -22.48 20.94
CA VAL A 513 27.21 -23.41 20.78
C VAL A 513 26.69 -24.79 21.05
N ASP A 514 26.70 -25.65 20.04
CA ASP A 514 26.20 -27.03 20.14
C ASP A 514 26.76 -27.76 21.37
N GLY A 515 25.84 -28.24 22.22
CA GLY A 515 26.18 -28.90 23.48
C GLY A 515 26.45 -27.98 24.66
N TYR A 516 26.28 -26.65 24.48
CA TYR A 516 26.46 -25.67 25.55
C TYR A 516 25.25 -24.73 25.67
N ARG A 517 24.93 -24.37 26.90
CA ARG A 517 23.87 -23.42 27.26
C ARG A 517 24.48 -22.09 27.70
N ASN A 518 24.00 -20.98 27.15
CA ASN A 518 24.34 -19.65 27.65
C ASN A 518 23.61 -19.38 28.97
N PHE A 519 24.29 -19.48 30.10
CA PHE A 519 23.69 -19.21 31.41
C PHE A 519 23.73 -17.73 31.79
N ALA A 520 24.35 -16.85 31.00
CA ALA A 520 24.32 -15.41 31.25
C ALA A 520 22.91 -14.81 31.10
N VAL A 521 22.03 -15.49 30.35
CA VAL A 521 20.63 -15.10 30.11
C VAL A 521 19.64 -15.78 31.07
N ASP A 522 20.13 -16.57 32.02
CA ASP A 522 19.27 -17.28 32.96
C ASP A 522 18.51 -16.31 33.88
N GLU A 523 17.29 -16.70 34.27
CA GLU A 523 16.51 -15.96 35.25
C GLU A 523 17.27 -15.85 36.59
N GLY A 524 17.40 -14.64 37.10
CA GLY A 524 18.07 -14.35 38.37
C GLY A 524 19.56 -14.05 38.24
N VAL A 525 20.14 -14.09 37.04
CA VAL A 525 21.46 -13.52 36.78
C VAL A 525 21.39 -12.00 36.79
N SER A 526 22.27 -11.36 37.54
CA SER A 526 22.40 -9.89 37.56
C SER A 526 23.76 -9.46 37.03
N ILE A 527 23.77 -8.39 36.26
CA ILE A 527 24.98 -7.78 35.71
C ILE A 527 25.22 -6.45 36.42
N SER A 528 26.48 -6.13 36.67
CA SER A 528 26.90 -4.82 37.17
C SER A 528 28.22 -4.40 36.55
N THR A 529 28.44 -3.09 36.43
CA THR A 529 29.72 -2.54 35.97
C THR A 529 30.24 -1.41 36.87
N ASN A 530 31.57 -1.25 36.91
CA ASN A 530 32.23 -0.11 37.57
C ASN A 530 32.18 1.17 36.72
N ALA A 531 31.83 1.07 35.44
CA ALA A 531 31.86 2.18 34.50
C ALA A 531 30.57 2.98 34.47
N THR A 532 30.66 4.22 34.00
CA THR A 532 29.46 4.96 33.60
C THR A 532 29.03 4.48 32.21
N THR A 533 27.75 4.10 32.07
CA THR A 533 27.15 3.61 30.81
C THR A 533 26.10 4.59 30.28
N VAL A 534 25.73 4.44 29.00
CA VAL A 534 24.82 5.35 28.29
C VAL A 534 23.37 4.86 28.38
N ILE A 535 22.44 5.74 28.77
CA ILE A 535 21.00 5.61 28.47
C ILE A 535 20.58 6.91 27.77
N ILE A 536 20.44 6.92 26.44
CA ILE A 536 19.99 8.12 25.70
C ILE A 536 18.64 7.83 25.04
N PRO A 537 17.55 8.33 25.62
CA PRO A 537 16.19 8.13 25.09
C PRO A 537 15.99 8.71 23.69
N ASP A 538 16.67 9.80 23.33
CA ASP A 538 16.40 10.56 22.11
C ASP A 538 16.87 9.87 20.81
N TRP A 539 17.68 8.81 20.91
CA TRP A 539 18.27 8.08 19.78
C TRP A 539 17.86 6.59 19.77
N ASP A 540 16.92 6.20 20.63
CA ASP A 540 16.52 4.80 20.85
C ASP A 540 17.69 3.86 21.23
N ALA A 541 18.80 4.46 21.68
CA ALA A 541 20.03 3.80 22.09
C ALA A 541 20.01 3.56 23.61
N TYR A 542 19.35 2.47 24.00
CA TYR A 542 19.47 1.90 25.33
C TYR A 542 20.74 1.04 25.36
N GLU A 543 21.88 1.61 25.70
CA GLU A 543 23.21 0.95 25.62
C GLU A 543 23.78 0.68 27.02
N GLY A 544 22.94 0.08 27.87
CA GLY A 544 23.26 -0.32 29.24
C GLY A 544 23.89 -1.71 29.36
N GLU A 545 24.21 -2.10 30.59
CA GLU A 545 24.75 -3.43 30.90
C GLU A 545 23.78 -4.59 30.55
N ASP A 546 22.49 -4.30 30.43
CA ASP A 546 21.47 -5.23 29.95
C ASP A 546 21.70 -5.65 28.49
N LYS A 547 22.48 -4.90 27.71
CA LYS A 547 22.84 -5.22 26.32
C LYS A 547 23.92 -6.26 26.18
N LEU A 548 24.58 -6.62 27.28
CA LEU A 548 25.58 -7.67 27.25
C LEU A 548 24.99 -9.08 27.16
N ILE A 549 23.66 -9.23 27.25
CA ILE A 549 22.97 -10.54 27.31
C ILE A 549 21.57 -10.53 26.67
N ASP A 550 21.17 -9.49 25.93
CA ASP A 550 19.80 -9.42 25.39
C ASP A 550 19.60 -10.22 24.09
N ASN A 551 20.60 -11.01 23.69
CA ASN A 551 20.69 -11.72 22.41
C ASN A 551 20.52 -10.78 21.21
N ASN A 552 20.82 -9.48 21.36
CA ASN A 552 20.69 -8.49 20.31
C ASN A 552 21.94 -7.60 20.21
N VAL A 553 22.96 -8.11 19.53
CA VAL A 553 24.23 -7.38 19.37
C VAL A 553 24.17 -6.15 18.49
N THR A 554 23.06 -5.93 17.77
CA THR A 554 22.87 -4.67 17.05
C THR A 554 22.74 -3.52 18.05
N LYS A 555 22.40 -3.85 19.30
CA LYS A 555 22.58 -3.01 20.48
C LYS A 555 23.90 -3.40 21.14
N LYS A 556 24.57 -2.41 21.72
CA LYS A 556 25.90 -2.60 22.31
C LYS A 556 25.92 -2.08 23.73
N PHE A 557 26.82 -2.65 24.51
CA PHE A 557 27.27 -2.08 25.75
C PHE A 557 28.35 -1.05 25.48
N ASN A 558 28.19 0.16 26.03
CA ASN A 558 29.18 1.22 25.99
C ASN A 558 29.53 1.71 27.39
N ALA A 559 30.82 1.67 27.72
CA ALA A 559 31.34 2.01 29.03
C ALA A 559 32.47 3.03 28.95
N PHE A 560 32.29 4.19 29.57
CA PHE A 560 33.30 5.26 29.57
C PHE A 560 34.41 4.97 30.56
N ILE A 561 35.67 5.11 30.10
CA ILE A 561 36.87 5.08 30.93
C ILE A 561 37.22 6.50 31.39
N GLU A 562 37.19 7.46 30.46
CA GLU A 562 37.43 8.87 30.74
C GLU A 562 36.53 9.75 29.84
N GLY A 563 36.28 11.00 30.27
CA GLY A 563 35.25 11.87 29.68
C GLY A 563 35.55 12.26 28.22
N THR A 564 34.52 12.37 27.39
CA THR A 564 34.63 12.86 26.01
C THR A 564 33.96 14.23 25.88
N TRP A 565 34.40 15.07 24.92
CA TRP A 565 33.75 16.37 24.68
C TRP A 565 32.27 16.21 24.34
N TRP A 566 31.93 15.13 23.63
CA TRP A 566 30.58 14.84 23.19
C TRP A 566 29.66 14.58 24.38
N LEU A 567 30.14 13.86 25.39
CA LEU A 567 29.38 13.61 26.60
C LEU A 567 29.08 14.93 27.32
N GLU A 568 30.03 15.86 27.35
CA GLU A 568 29.85 17.17 28.00
C GLU A 568 28.75 18.00 27.30
N GLU A 569 28.65 17.88 25.98
CA GLU A 569 27.67 18.62 25.17
C GLU A 569 26.27 17.99 25.22
N HIS A 570 26.18 16.67 25.07
CA HIS A 570 24.89 15.99 24.82
C HIS A 570 24.36 15.19 26.01
N ALA A 571 25.22 14.82 26.96
CA ALA A 571 24.84 14.01 28.12
C ALA A 571 25.52 14.51 29.41
N SER A 572 25.57 15.83 29.60
CA SER A 572 26.18 16.48 30.76
C SER A 572 25.64 15.99 32.12
N HIS A 573 24.43 15.42 32.13
CA HIS A 573 23.82 14.83 33.32
C HIS A 573 24.55 13.57 33.83
N LEU A 574 25.39 12.95 32.99
CA LEU A 574 26.24 11.81 33.37
C LEU A 574 27.56 12.25 34.02
N PHE A 575 27.88 13.55 34.06
CA PHE A 575 29.09 14.03 34.71
C PHE A 575 28.94 14.25 36.23
N PRO A 576 30.02 14.03 36.99
CA PRO A 576 31.27 13.41 36.56
C PRO A 576 31.08 11.90 36.31
N ILE A 577 31.69 11.39 35.24
CA ILE A 577 31.75 9.94 35.06
C ILE A 577 32.73 9.31 36.06
N ASN A 578 32.67 8.00 36.19
CA ASN A 578 33.63 7.24 36.99
C ASN A 578 35.00 7.27 36.28
N ASP A 579 36.00 7.87 36.92
CA ASP A 579 37.39 7.85 36.46
C ASP A 579 38.00 6.48 36.78
N ILE A 580 38.11 5.63 35.76
CA ILE A 580 38.54 4.24 35.86
C ILE A 580 39.68 3.97 34.88
N THR A 581 40.47 2.93 35.10
CA THR A 581 41.54 2.51 34.18
C THR A 581 41.13 1.35 33.28
N ASN A 582 40.09 0.61 33.68
CA ASN A 582 39.53 -0.54 32.98
C ASN A 582 38.03 -0.64 33.31
N VAL A 583 37.29 -1.32 32.44
CA VAL A 583 35.86 -1.57 32.59
C VAL A 583 35.68 -2.97 33.15
N GLU A 584 35.07 -3.07 34.32
CA GLU A 584 34.70 -4.33 34.95
C GLU A 584 33.23 -4.62 34.66
N VAL A 585 32.93 -5.84 34.22
CA VAL A 585 31.57 -6.36 34.04
C VAL A 585 31.47 -7.62 34.89
N THR A 586 30.57 -7.61 35.87
CA THR A 586 30.38 -8.71 36.82
C THR A 586 29.01 -9.33 36.66
N PHE A 587 28.99 -10.64 36.41
CA PHE A 587 27.82 -11.51 36.42
C PHE A 587 27.71 -12.17 37.79
N GLU A 588 26.61 -11.94 38.51
CA GLU A 588 26.24 -12.68 39.70
C GLU A 588 25.15 -13.68 39.35
N LEU A 589 25.41 -14.96 39.64
CA LEU A 589 24.51 -16.07 39.35
C LEU A 589 23.68 -16.45 40.60
N PRO A 590 22.46 -16.98 40.41
CA PRO A 590 21.67 -17.50 41.53
C PRO A 590 22.33 -18.73 42.19
N ASP A 591 22.96 -19.57 41.38
CA ASP A 591 23.67 -20.78 41.77
C ASP A 591 25.06 -20.82 41.12
N ALA A 592 26.01 -21.53 41.74
CA ALA A 592 27.34 -21.67 41.17
C ALA A 592 27.31 -22.63 39.96
N ILE A 593 27.80 -22.16 38.81
CA ILE A 593 27.82 -22.91 37.54
C ILE A 593 29.27 -23.04 37.07
N VAL A 594 29.61 -24.12 36.36
CA VAL A 594 30.92 -24.28 35.71
C VAL A 594 30.92 -23.61 34.34
N LEU A 595 31.82 -22.65 34.14
CA LEU A 595 32.06 -22.04 32.83
C LEU A 595 33.01 -22.91 32.02
N HIS A 596 32.53 -23.43 30.90
CA HIS A 596 33.32 -24.27 29.98
C HIS A 596 33.83 -23.46 28.78
N LYS A 597 33.00 -22.55 28.27
CA LYS A 597 33.34 -21.64 27.18
C LYS A 597 32.80 -20.25 27.47
N TYR A 598 33.33 -19.24 26.82
CA TYR A 598 32.68 -17.94 26.75
C TYR A 598 32.77 -17.38 25.34
N SER A 599 31.94 -16.39 25.05
CA SER A 599 32.02 -15.64 23.81
C SER A 599 32.02 -14.14 24.05
N VAL A 600 32.68 -13.41 23.15
CA VAL A 600 32.66 -11.95 23.11
C VAL A 600 32.34 -11.52 21.70
N THR A 601 31.32 -10.68 21.54
CA THR A 601 30.91 -10.13 20.25
C THR A 601 31.45 -8.71 20.07
N THR A 602 32.01 -8.41 18.89
CA THR A 602 32.41 -7.03 18.54
C THR A 602 31.19 -6.11 18.45
N GLY A 603 31.28 -4.87 18.92
CA GLY A 603 30.16 -3.90 18.79
C GLY A 603 29.88 -3.53 17.31
N ASN A 604 29.02 -2.56 17.04
CA ASN A 604 28.76 -2.06 15.67
C ASN A 604 29.40 -0.71 15.32
N ASP A 605 30.18 -0.10 16.23
CA ASP A 605 30.69 1.26 16.04
C ASP A 605 32.22 1.28 15.80
N ASN A 606 32.88 2.40 16.07
CA ASN A 606 34.26 2.62 15.70
C ASN A 606 35.26 1.66 16.40
N PRO A 607 36.16 0.99 15.65
CA PRO A 607 37.18 0.08 16.20
C PRO A 607 38.06 0.64 17.34
N GLN A 608 38.24 1.96 17.43
CA GLN A 608 39.00 2.61 18.51
C GLN A 608 38.36 2.44 19.90
N ARG A 609 37.09 2.07 19.94
CA ARG A 609 36.32 1.83 21.17
C ARG A 609 36.34 0.38 21.60
N ASP A 610 36.86 -0.50 20.76
CA ASP A 610 36.98 -1.90 21.12
C ASP A 610 38.03 -2.04 22.24
N PRO A 611 37.84 -2.98 23.18
CA PRO A 611 38.89 -3.26 24.15
C PRO A 611 40.14 -3.74 23.41
N THR A 612 41.31 -3.58 24.04
CA THR A 612 42.58 -4.12 23.54
C THR A 612 42.88 -5.51 24.09
N LEU A 613 42.38 -5.80 25.29
CA LEU A 613 42.48 -7.11 25.94
C LEU A 613 41.36 -7.26 26.94
N TRP A 614 41.08 -8.50 27.33
CA TRP A 614 40.27 -8.79 28.49
C TRP A 614 40.85 -9.91 29.34
N THR A 615 40.41 -9.94 30.59
CA THR A 615 40.63 -11.07 31.50
C THR A 615 39.28 -11.52 32.04
N ILE A 616 39.05 -12.83 32.11
CA ILE A 616 37.88 -13.41 32.77
C ILE A 616 38.30 -14.16 34.03
N SER A 617 37.60 -13.90 35.13
CA SER A 617 37.85 -14.50 36.44
C SER A 617 36.57 -15.06 37.06
N GLY A 618 36.71 -16.10 37.88
CA GLY A 618 35.65 -16.69 38.69
C GLY A 618 35.83 -16.41 40.18
N SER A 619 34.73 -16.19 40.90
CA SER A 619 34.73 -16.06 42.36
C SER A 619 33.54 -16.77 43.02
N VAL A 620 33.78 -17.31 44.22
CA VAL A 620 32.76 -17.96 45.05
C VAL A 620 32.02 -16.98 45.95
N ASP A 621 32.66 -15.85 46.28
CA ASP A 621 32.21 -14.88 47.28
C ASP A 621 32.11 -13.44 46.74
N GLY A 622 32.61 -13.18 45.52
CA GLY A 622 32.67 -11.86 44.91
C GLY A 622 33.85 -11.00 45.41
N GLU A 623 34.69 -11.52 46.31
CA GLU A 623 35.83 -10.81 46.89
C GLU A 623 37.17 -11.40 46.42
N VAL A 624 37.28 -12.72 46.36
CA VAL A 624 38.50 -13.42 45.94
C VAL A 624 38.32 -13.98 44.54
N TRP A 625 39.11 -13.47 43.60
CA TRP A 625 39.00 -13.80 42.18
C TRP A 625 40.12 -14.76 41.74
N THR A 626 39.73 -15.79 40.99
CA THR A 626 40.64 -16.71 40.30
C THR A 626 40.57 -16.43 38.82
N GLN A 627 41.67 -16.02 38.20
CA GLN A 627 41.74 -15.84 36.75
C GLN A 627 41.53 -17.20 36.06
N LEU A 628 40.63 -17.22 35.09
CA LEU A 628 40.29 -18.40 34.30
C LEU A 628 40.92 -18.33 32.92
N ASP A 629 40.86 -17.16 32.28
CA ASP A 629 41.45 -16.93 30.96
C ASP A 629 41.76 -15.43 30.75
N SER A 630 42.59 -15.13 29.76
CA SER A 630 42.87 -13.78 29.27
C SER A 630 43.30 -13.82 27.82
N ASP A 631 42.75 -12.94 26.99
CA ASP A 631 43.13 -12.84 25.58
C ASP A 631 43.19 -11.39 25.10
N ASN A 632 43.87 -11.19 23.97
CA ASN A 632 43.93 -9.92 23.27
C ASN A 632 42.74 -9.81 22.32
N TYR A 633 42.23 -8.60 22.18
CA TYR A 633 41.20 -8.35 21.21
C TYR A 633 41.75 -8.48 19.77
N PRO A 634 41.01 -9.13 18.86
CA PRO A 634 41.46 -9.32 17.49
C PRO A 634 41.83 -8.00 16.81
N SER A 635 42.86 -8.03 15.95
CA SER A 635 43.24 -6.85 15.17
C SER A 635 42.27 -6.64 14.01
N ASP A 636 41.59 -5.50 13.97
CA ASP A 636 40.68 -5.08 12.89
C ASP A 636 39.57 -6.10 12.54
N PRO A 637 38.75 -6.52 13.53
CA PRO A 637 37.69 -7.49 13.28
C PRO A 637 36.55 -6.87 12.48
N GLU A 638 35.85 -7.71 11.70
CA GLU A 638 34.54 -7.33 11.17
C GLU A 638 33.59 -6.96 12.33
N ARG A 639 32.71 -5.98 12.07
CA ARG A 639 31.77 -5.49 13.08
C ARG A 639 30.65 -6.49 13.26
N LEU A 640 30.22 -6.61 14.52
CA LEU A 640 29.34 -7.68 14.92
C LEU A 640 30.01 -9.00 14.49
N ILE A 641 30.95 -9.54 15.25
CA ILE A 641 31.47 -10.91 15.08
C ILE A 641 31.62 -11.50 16.47
N THR A 642 31.06 -12.70 16.69
CA THR A 642 31.25 -13.46 17.93
C THR A 642 32.50 -14.31 17.85
N PHE A 643 33.41 -14.11 18.80
CA PHE A 643 34.56 -14.98 19.03
C PHE A 643 34.26 -15.91 20.21
N HIS A 644 34.67 -17.18 20.09
CA HIS A 644 34.46 -18.21 21.11
C HIS A 644 35.79 -18.67 21.70
N TYR A 645 35.80 -18.87 23.02
CA TYR A 645 36.98 -19.21 23.79
C TYR A 645 36.68 -20.37 24.73
N ASP A 646 37.63 -21.30 24.85
CA ASP A 646 37.57 -22.44 25.77
C ASP A 646 38.19 -22.05 27.12
N ILE A 647 37.59 -22.50 28.23
CA ILE A 647 38.22 -22.41 29.55
C ILE A 647 39.01 -23.69 29.81
N ASP A 648 40.34 -23.56 29.95
CA ASP A 648 41.21 -24.65 30.33
C ASP A 648 40.85 -25.18 31.73
N ASP A 649 40.79 -26.51 31.88
CA ASP A 649 40.53 -27.19 33.16
C ASP A 649 39.23 -26.71 33.87
N ALA A 650 38.15 -26.50 33.11
CA ALA A 650 36.82 -26.09 33.59
C ALA A 650 36.18 -27.11 34.56
N VAL A 651 36.60 -27.10 35.83
CA VAL A 651 36.08 -28.01 36.87
C VAL A 651 35.51 -27.31 38.09
N THR A 652 35.74 -26.00 38.23
CA THR A 652 35.31 -25.23 39.39
C THR A 652 34.08 -24.40 39.05
N ALA A 653 33.00 -24.60 39.81
CA ALA A 653 31.80 -23.79 39.70
C ALA A 653 31.95 -22.50 40.51
N TYR A 654 31.59 -21.37 39.91
CA TYR A 654 31.65 -20.06 40.54
C TYR A 654 30.26 -19.41 40.55
N LYS A 655 30.00 -18.61 41.60
CA LYS A 655 28.77 -17.80 41.70
C LYS A 655 28.93 -16.46 40.99
N TYR A 656 30.17 -16.00 40.82
CA TYR A 656 30.49 -14.74 40.19
C TYR A 656 31.48 -14.94 39.06
N TYR A 657 31.21 -14.31 37.92
CA TYR A 657 32.15 -14.20 36.80
C TYR A 657 32.39 -12.72 36.50
N GLN A 658 33.64 -12.33 36.33
CA GLN A 658 34.00 -10.95 36.01
C GLN A 658 34.88 -10.88 34.77
N PHE A 659 34.46 -10.07 33.81
CA PHE A 659 35.32 -9.58 32.74
C PHE A 659 35.93 -8.25 33.13
N VAL A 660 37.24 -8.14 32.90
CA VAL A 660 37.97 -6.87 32.99
C VAL A 660 38.44 -6.53 31.59
N PHE A 661 37.85 -5.50 31.00
CA PHE A 661 38.18 -4.98 29.68
C PHE A 661 39.11 -3.77 29.81
N GLU A 662 40.23 -3.79 29.10
CA GLU A 662 41.10 -2.62 28.97
C GLU A 662 40.99 -2.04 27.57
N ASN A 663 41.05 -0.71 27.45
CA ASN A 663 41.27 -0.05 26.17
C ASN A 663 42.52 0.84 26.26
N THR A 664 43.62 0.31 25.72
CA THR A 664 44.92 1.01 25.67
C THR A 664 45.16 1.72 24.34
N GLN A 665 44.18 1.70 23.43
CA GLN A 665 44.28 2.44 22.17
C GLN A 665 44.41 3.94 22.48
N PRO A 666 45.21 4.69 21.70
CA PRO A 666 45.24 6.14 21.82
C PRO A 666 43.84 6.70 21.56
N ALA A 667 43.44 7.71 22.34
CA ALA A 667 42.21 8.45 22.08
C ALA A 667 42.19 8.90 20.61
N GLY A 668 41.07 8.68 19.93
CA GLY A 668 40.92 8.96 18.50
C GLY A 668 39.61 9.67 18.16
N ASP A 669 39.49 10.10 16.91
CA ASP A 669 38.51 11.10 16.44
C ASP A 669 37.03 10.67 16.40
N SER A 670 36.64 9.50 16.89
CA SER A 670 35.30 8.97 16.64
C SER A 670 34.32 9.08 17.82
N ILE A 671 33.36 10.00 17.65
CA ILE A 671 32.41 10.57 18.63
C ILE A 671 33.10 10.88 19.96
N GLY A 672 33.88 11.97 19.96
CA GLY A 672 34.51 12.44 21.18
C GLY A 672 35.94 12.96 21.07
N GLY A 673 36.53 13.03 19.86
CA GLY A 673 37.71 13.85 19.48
C GLY A 673 38.79 14.09 20.55
N ASP A 674 39.97 13.51 20.34
CA ASP A 674 41.25 13.71 21.04
C ASP A 674 41.30 13.57 22.59
N ASN A 675 40.17 13.54 23.32
CA ASN A 675 40.18 13.74 24.77
C ASN A 675 39.52 12.64 25.62
N GLY A 676 39.10 11.50 25.06
CA GLY A 676 38.55 10.41 25.88
C GLY A 676 38.65 8.98 25.33
N ARG A 677 38.38 8.00 26.21
CA ARG A 677 38.49 6.55 26.00
C ARG A 677 37.26 5.84 26.56
N LEU A 678 36.80 4.79 25.87
CA LEU A 678 35.67 3.96 26.28
C LEU A 678 35.82 2.53 25.76
N VAL A 679 35.03 1.58 26.28
CA VAL A 679 34.90 0.20 25.78
C VAL A 679 33.51 0.01 25.18
N GLN A 680 33.46 -0.57 23.98
CA GLN A 680 32.23 -1.10 23.39
C GLN A 680 32.30 -2.63 23.28
N ILE A 681 31.18 -3.30 23.56
CA ILE A 681 31.00 -4.74 23.37
C ILE A 681 29.61 -4.97 22.78
N GLY A 682 29.48 -5.86 21.80
CA GLY A 682 28.18 -6.27 21.29
C GLY A 682 27.42 -7.08 22.35
N GLU A 683 27.99 -8.21 22.75
CA GLU A 683 27.38 -9.14 23.72
C GLU A 683 28.43 -10.11 24.29
N ILE A 684 28.10 -10.73 25.43
CA ILE A 684 28.89 -11.77 26.09
C ILE A 684 28.01 -12.99 26.36
N ALA A 685 28.47 -14.18 25.96
CA ALA A 685 27.86 -15.44 26.41
C ALA A 685 28.76 -16.16 27.42
N LEU A 686 28.14 -16.72 28.46
CA LEU A 686 28.79 -17.61 29.42
C LEU A 686 28.23 -19.02 29.23
N LEU A 687 29.05 -19.96 28.77
CA LEU A 687 28.58 -21.22 28.21
C LEU A 687 28.97 -22.42 29.10
N THR A 688 27.99 -23.26 29.43
CA THR A 688 28.16 -24.50 30.22
C THR A 688 27.66 -25.73 29.46
N GLU A 689 28.23 -26.92 29.71
CA GLU A 689 27.78 -28.20 29.14
C GLU A 689 26.50 -28.77 29.79
N GLU A 690 26.02 -28.15 30.88
CA GLU A 690 24.83 -28.58 31.65
C GLU A 690 23.48 -28.23 31.02
#